data_AF-A0A7W1FKB6-F1
#
_entry.id   AF-A0A7W1FKB6-F1
#
_cell.length_a   1.000
_cell.length_b   1.000
_cell.length_c   1.000
_cell.angle_alpha   90.00
_cell.angle_beta   90.00
_cell.angle_gamma   90.00
#
_symmetry.space_group_name_H-M   'P 1'
#
loop_
_entity.id
_entity.type
_entity.pdbx_description
1 polymer ?
#
loop_
_entity_poly.entity_id
_entity_poly.type
_entity_poly.pdbx_seq_one_letter_code
_entity_poly.pdbx_strand_id
1 'polypeptide(L)'
;MRLAILCLLLPSLLTAADALADLPNSPGIVRDDMGSRWRTLTISGLDALRDVLVEIDGRRLAVSRTLVAQDDAQAAAALPALIARALTAGLDPATLRLDRGLLTGIHLRGTDVLVLDHAVLRRASLPATGTEQRTAVTDAAVALVAALKRSDNGPPVQAALQQLLSTLDRTTVENEEYRPALVRRLIAQGWLDDVLGTMPELAPLCDAVKAADTLHVVQRWSGDDHQLDDLRDAFGRRVLTLRSPSTCARLQEHAASSYDDTPTRMVVQRFPVGSDPLDSALPLAAECWWGRVRLAEWNASDGLRADTDTWRTTLADEGPGVDDDTVVDWRPPHLVLSDASGAVTALCTAHGLLRPAAAASSEERERFLADAAKLCPDAAHLDLIGQYLFAYVHDSPDPKKPDLIGVRGTTGDIHQTIGQTIATVCAGVMRGDCDDLSEIYHTLLTRQGHLPQVFNLPRHAACGWSHRQGDRWTTQVLHTGQPLAFHGDTLEESLAQVFGHFDQENTDNGTLVHVLLRFAGENTRSAWRLGSRIMRDVDYAQTMIAVQRDWHFHTFAQGIATMRRMIADGDAASANWSELAGLYRRTGQWHAAVAAERASLALIDDPTAQLDARLTLISLMVRGDQHAAAEQEARALLTTVEQQFAKEQPALHLRMIHNVYQRLDPAKNRTLTADLLSRHLLPAMEAQRPNLTNWARTRFDARAWMTQGSELRSQAGSLIAATLERLEQPHHDLASDAELQRLTAFSEGWLNDLSFLDNNERDDIMASYGIVGRLTATLLDDAVFDGLLSTAQEPSAWHDEHHQRGAGLPQLVRDLPWIRISVPYWSGRLSTMLGDDEAPWNDALVLDLIRHLRAAIAANKRLGIDPNGQDHTLRWAALIEALVQRNEDALRAALRAYAERRDRRSDEMVTNNIEAMAGHLPPTWFRRVLALWDEHAATKPGYFAIAWGCAIRGDITQALEAGSLAAKRFADDPAFLAEYAYLQQVLAGGAEP
;
A
#
# COMPACT_ATOMS: atom_id res chain seq x y z
N MET A 1 -33.57 14.45 -35.96
CA MET A 1 -34.22 14.70 -37.27
C MET A 1 -33.69 15.93 -38.01
N ARG A 2 -33.55 17.12 -37.39
CA ARG A 2 -32.99 18.32 -38.07
C ARG A 2 -31.50 18.21 -38.46
N LEU A 3 -30.69 17.44 -37.74
CA LEU A 3 -29.30 17.13 -38.13
C LEU A 3 -29.20 16.15 -39.32
N ALA A 4 -30.15 15.21 -39.43
CA ALA A 4 -30.20 14.24 -40.51
C ALA A 4 -30.64 14.86 -41.85
N ILE A 5 -31.45 15.92 -41.81
CA ILE A 5 -31.86 16.68 -43.00
C ILE A 5 -30.74 17.64 -43.45
N LEU A 6 -29.91 18.14 -42.53
CA LEU A 6 -28.75 18.98 -42.89
C LEU A 6 -27.63 18.17 -43.57
N CYS A 7 -27.43 16.90 -43.18
CA CYS A 7 -26.46 16.01 -43.83
C CYS A 7 -26.92 15.47 -45.21
N LEU A 8 -28.22 15.51 -45.51
CA LEU A 8 -28.78 15.04 -46.79
C LEU A 8 -28.82 16.13 -47.87
N LEU A 9 -28.59 17.40 -47.53
CA LEU A 9 -28.65 18.54 -48.45
C LEU A 9 -27.28 19.15 -48.81
N LEU A 10 -26.17 18.52 -48.41
CA LEU A 10 -24.80 18.99 -48.63
C LEU A 10 -23.85 18.05 -49.44
N PRO A 11 -24.28 17.15 -50.35
CA PRO A 11 -23.37 16.58 -51.34
C PRO A 11 -23.67 17.14 -52.73
N SER A 12 -23.38 18.42 -52.95
CA SER A 12 -23.21 18.98 -54.30
C SER A 12 -22.76 20.43 -54.16
N LEU A 13 -21.43 20.63 -54.22
CA LEU A 13 -20.66 21.86 -54.51
C LEU A 13 -19.30 21.89 -53.78
N LEU A 14 -18.74 20.76 -53.34
CA LEU A 14 -17.27 20.67 -53.25
C LEU A 14 -16.77 20.59 -54.69
N THR A 15 -16.24 21.70 -55.20
CA THR A 15 -15.56 21.69 -56.49
C THR A 15 -14.30 20.84 -56.38
N ALA A 16 -13.78 20.33 -57.50
CA ALA A 16 -12.48 19.64 -57.49
C ALA A 16 -11.37 20.50 -56.85
N ALA A 17 -11.50 21.83 -56.91
CA ALA A 17 -10.60 22.77 -56.24
C ALA A 17 -10.71 22.74 -54.71
N ASP A 18 -11.92 22.59 -54.15
CA ASP A 18 -12.14 22.51 -52.70
C ASP A 18 -11.64 21.18 -52.11
N ALA A 19 -11.79 20.08 -52.87
CA ALA A 19 -11.23 18.78 -52.48
C ALA A 19 -9.69 18.80 -52.47
N LEU A 20 -9.06 19.52 -53.41
CA LEU A 20 -7.61 19.71 -53.46
C LEU A 20 -7.10 20.64 -52.36
N ALA A 21 -7.91 21.59 -51.89
CA ALA A 21 -7.60 22.43 -50.74
C ALA A 21 -7.51 21.63 -49.43
N ASP A 22 -8.23 20.52 -49.34
CA ASP A 22 -8.23 19.59 -48.20
C ASP A 22 -7.17 18.47 -48.32
N LEU A 23 -6.18 18.59 -49.19
CA LEU A 23 -5.07 17.63 -49.19
C LEU A 23 -4.25 17.75 -47.89
N PRO A 24 -3.69 16.63 -47.37
CA PRO A 24 -2.82 16.69 -46.21
C PRO A 24 -1.60 17.56 -46.50
N ASN A 25 -1.16 18.34 -45.51
CA ASN A 25 0.07 19.13 -45.65
C ASN A 25 1.26 18.16 -45.72
N SER A 26 1.84 18.00 -46.92
CA SER A 26 2.89 17.04 -47.20
C SER A 26 3.92 17.65 -48.14
N PRO A 27 5.22 17.52 -47.84
CA PRO A 27 6.28 17.97 -48.76
C PRO A 27 6.29 17.18 -50.08
N GLY A 28 5.63 16.03 -50.11
CA GLY A 28 5.47 15.18 -51.29
C GLY A 28 4.47 15.69 -52.31
N ILE A 29 3.62 16.63 -51.92
CA ILE A 29 2.59 17.19 -52.80
C ILE A 29 3.16 18.41 -53.52
N VAL A 30 3.37 18.26 -54.82
CA VAL A 30 3.75 19.36 -55.71
C VAL A 30 2.48 19.87 -56.40
N ARG A 31 2.26 21.18 -56.32
CA ARG A 31 1.18 21.87 -57.05
C ARG A 31 1.81 22.69 -58.16
N ASP A 32 1.51 22.37 -59.40
CA ASP A 32 2.00 23.08 -60.58
C ASP A 32 0.89 23.25 -61.63
N ASP A 33 1.24 23.80 -62.79
CA ASP A 33 0.31 24.06 -63.89
C ASP A 33 -0.33 22.76 -64.45
N MET A 34 0.21 21.59 -64.13
CA MET A 34 -0.34 20.27 -64.50
C MET A 34 -1.24 19.67 -63.40
N GLY A 35 -1.45 20.39 -62.30
CA GLY A 35 -2.32 19.99 -61.20
C GLY A 35 -1.57 19.66 -59.91
N SER A 36 -2.23 18.93 -59.01
CA SER A 36 -1.58 18.43 -57.78
C SER A 36 -1.03 17.04 -58.03
N ARG A 37 0.20 16.78 -57.62
CA ARG A 37 0.87 15.48 -57.75
C ARG A 37 1.46 15.07 -56.41
N TRP A 38 1.28 13.83 -56.01
CA TRP A 38 2.04 13.24 -54.91
C TRP A 38 3.21 12.47 -55.52
N ARG A 39 4.43 12.98 -55.34
CA ARG A 39 5.63 12.52 -56.07
C ARG A 39 5.37 12.58 -57.59
N THR A 40 5.41 11.43 -58.27
CA THR A 40 5.17 11.31 -59.71
C THR A 40 3.72 11.00 -60.05
N LEU A 41 2.85 10.78 -59.05
CA LEU A 41 1.46 10.33 -59.24
C LEU A 41 0.51 11.52 -59.24
N THR A 42 -0.33 11.64 -60.28
CA THR A 42 -1.31 12.72 -60.39
C THR A 42 -2.43 12.54 -59.38
N ILE A 43 -2.74 13.57 -58.59
CA ILE A 43 -3.87 13.56 -57.65
C ILE A 43 -5.13 14.02 -58.39
N SER A 44 -6.13 13.16 -58.44
CA SER A 44 -7.41 13.41 -59.13
C SER A 44 -8.54 13.86 -58.19
N GLY A 45 -8.36 13.75 -56.88
CA GLY A 45 -9.33 14.21 -55.88
C GLY A 45 -9.20 13.48 -54.54
N LEU A 46 -10.32 13.45 -53.79
CA LEU A 46 -10.47 12.68 -52.56
C LEU A 46 -11.65 11.70 -52.70
N ASP A 47 -11.59 10.56 -52.03
CA ASP A 47 -12.70 9.59 -51.98
C ASP A 47 -13.71 9.92 -50.86
N ALA A 48 -14.71 9.04 -50.66
CA ALA A 48 -15.73 9.23 -49.62
C ALA A 48 -15.19 9.17 -48.18
N LEU A 49 -14.01 8.56 -47.97
CA LEU A 49 -13.30 8.51 -46.69
C LEU A 49 -12.29 9.65 -46.54
N ARG A 50 -12.22 10.55 -47.52
CA ARG A 50 -11.23 11.64 -47.66
C ARG A 50 -9.79 11.13 -47.81
N ASP A 51 -9.63 9.90 -48.29
CA ASP A 51 -8.35 9.37 -48.76
C ASP A 51 -8.02 9.97 -50.15
N VAL A 52 -6.73 10.04 -50.50
CA VAL A 52 -6.25 10.74 -51.70
C VAL A 52 -6.39 9.85 -52.92
N LEU A 53 -7.13 10.30 -53.94
CA LEU A 53 -7.26 9.57 -55.20
C LEU A 53 -6.10 9.92 -56.13
N VAL A 54 -5.27 8.94 -56.46
CA VAL A 54 -4.19 9.09 -57.46
C VAL A 54 -4.56 8.44 -58.77
N GLU A 55 -4.12 9.02 -59.88
CA GLU A 55 -4.23 8.47 -61.23
C GLU A 55 -2.94 7.77 -61.64
N ILE A 56 -3.09 6.53 -62.11
CA ILE A 56 -2.01 5.70 -62.63
C ILE A 56 -2.54 4.85 -63.78
N ASP A 57 -1.90 4.93 -64.94
CA ASP A 57 -2.34 4.29 -66.20
C ASP A 57 -3.82 4.53 -66.54
N GLY A 58 -4.32 5.74 -66.28
CA GLY A 58 -5.72 6.13 -66.55
C GLY A 58 -6.75 5.58 -65.57
N ARG A 59 -6.32 4.96 -64.46
CA ARG A 59 -7.20 4.44 -63.40
C ARG A 59 -7.03 5.25 -62.11
N ARG A 60 -8.11 5.39 -61.35
CA ARG A 60 -8.10 6.04 -60.04
C ARG A 60 -7.96 4.99 -58.93
N LEU A 61 -7.10 5.27 -57.97
CA LEU A 61 -6.88 4.42 -56.81
C LEU A 61 -6.81 5.28 -55.55
N ALA A 62 -7.50 4.85 -54.49
CA ALA A 62 -7.44 5.53 -53.19
C ALA A 62 -6.11 5.23 -52.50
N VAL A 63 -5.44 6.25 -52.00
CA VAL A 63 -4.22 6.16 -51.19
C VAL A 63 -4.54 6.72 -49.82
N SER A 64 -4.25 5.95 -48.77
CA SER A 64 -4.44 6.38 -47.38
C SER A 64 -3.85 7.78 -47.18
N ARG A 65 -4.67 8.70 -46.67
CA ARG A 65 -4.26 10.09 -46.43
C ARG A 65 -2.98 10.20 -45.60
N THR A 66 -2.76 9.27 -44.67
CA THR A 66 -1.56 9.20 -43.83
C THR A 66 -0.29 8.90 -44.63
N LEU A 67 -0.34 8.04 -45.66
CA LEU A 67 0.83 7.74 -46.50
C LEU A 67 1.25 8.97 -47.32
N VAL A 68 0.26 9.72 -47.81
CA VAL A 68 0.51 10.98 -48.52
C VAL A 68 1.04 12.04 -47.57
N ALA A 69 0.44 12.20 -46.39
CA ALA A 69 0.89 13.15 -45.36
C ALA A 69 2.36 12.95 -44.97
N GLN A 70 2.79 11.69 -44.84
CA GLN A 70 4.17 11.30 -44.49
C GLN A 70 5.12 11.29 -45.69
N ASP A 71 4.64 11.61 -46.89
CA ASP A 71 5.41 11.60 -48.13
C ASP A 71 6.16 10.27 -48.41
N ASP A 72 5.45 9.16 -48.19
CA ASP A 72 6.04 7.81 -48.20
C ASP A 72 6.49 7.36 -49.60
N ALA A 73 7.79 7.51 -49.88
CA ALA A 73 8.37 7.18 -51.18
C ALA A 73 8.29 5.69 -51.53
N GLN A 74 8.37 4.80 -50.54
CA GLN A 74 8.27 3.36 -50.76
C GLN A 74 6.85 2.98 -51.20
N ALA A 75 5.82 3.59 -50.60
CA ALA A 75 4.44 3.35 -50.96
C ALA A 75 4.16 3.76 -52.41
N ALA A 76 4.64 4.95 -52.82
CA ALA A 76 4.52 5.40 -54.20
C ALA A 76 5.25 4.47 -55.18
N ALA A 77 6.46 4.01 -54.83
CA ALA A 77 7.27 3.14 -55.68
C ALA A 77 6.70 1.71 -55.82
N ALA A 78 6.07 1.18 -54.77
CA ALA A 78 5.47 -0.17 -54.79
C ALA A 78 4.15 -0.24 -55.59
N LEU A 79 3.47 0.90 -55.77
CA LEU A 79 2.12 0.94 -56.31
C LEU A 79 1.96 0.30 -57.72
N PRO A 80 2.84 0.55 -58.71
CA PRO A 80 2.73 -0.08 -60.03
C PRO A 80 2.76 -1.62 -59.96
N ALA A 81 3.65 -2.19 -59.15
CA ALA A 81 3.79 -3.63 -58.98
C ALA A 81 2.56 -4.24 -58.30
N LEU A 82 2.03 -3.58 -57.26
CA LEU A 82 0.82 -4.01 -56.57
C LEU A 82 -0.42 -3.96 -57.48
N ILE A 83 -0.54 -2.93 -58.33
CA ILE A 83 -1.62 -2.83 -59.31
C ILE A 83 -1.52 -3.92 -60.37
N ALA A 84 -0.33 -4.12 -60.94
CA ALA A 84 -0.09 -5.19 -61.92
C ALA A 84 -0.55 -6.54 -61.36
N ARG A 85 -0.24 -6.81 -60.08
CA ARG A 85 -0.68 -8.02 -59.42
C ARG A 85 -2.18 -8.08 -59.16
N ALA A 86 -2.78 -6.99 -58.70
CA ALA A 86 -4.23 -6.93 -58.51
C ALA A 86 -4.96 -7.31 -59.81
N LEU A 87 -4.48 -6.80 -60.94
CA LEU A 87 -5.01 -7.11 -62.26
C LEU A 87 -4.79 -8.58 -62.65
N THR A 88 -3.60 -9.13 -62.40
CA THR A 88 -3.32 -10.56 -62.63
C THR A 88 -4.27 -11.45 -61.80
N ALA A 89 -4.65 -11.02 -60.61
CA ALA A 89 -5.61 -11.71 -59.75
C ALA A 89 -7.08 -11.41 -60.07
N GLY A 90 -7.35 -10.66 -61.15
CA GLY A 90 -8.70 -10.30 -61.61
C GLY A 90 -9.43 -9.30 -60.72
N LEU A 91 -8.69 -8.49 -59.96
CA LEU A 91 -9.26 -7.44 -59.10
C LEU A 91 -9.26 -6.10 -59.83
N ASP A 92 -10.28 -5.29 -59.57
CA ASP A 92 -10.34 -3.90 -60.05
C ASP A 92 -9.60 -2.98 -59.07
N PRO A 93 -8.47 -2.35 -59.48
CA PRO A 93 -7.73 -1.43 -58.63
C PRO A 93 -8.57 -0.27 -58.09
N ALA A 94 -9.64 0.14 -58.79
CA ALA A 94 -10.53 1.22 -58.34
C ALA A 94 -11.32 0.86 -57.07
N THR A 95 -11.43 -0.43 -56.75
CA THR A 95 -12.08 -0.94 -55.53
C THR A 95 -11.11 -1.15 -54.37
N LEU A 96 -9.82 -0.89 -54.60
CA LEU A 96 -8.75 -1.11 -53.63
C LEU A 96 -8.19 0.23 -53.12
N ARG A 97 -7.64 0.16 -51.91
CA ARG A 97 -6.93 1.28 -51.28
C ARG A 97 -5.48 0.91 -50.99
N LEU A 98 -4.53 1.75 -51.39
CA LEU A 98 -3.14 1.65 -50.94
C LEU A 98 -3.05 2.05 -49.46
N ASP A 99 -2.53 1.14 -48.66
CA ASP A 99 -2.37 1.31 -47.23
C ASP A 99 -1.07 0.65 -46.74
N ARG A 100 -0.71 0.90 -45.47
CA ARG A 100 0.40 0.22 -44.79
C ARG A 100 -0.09 -0.42 -43.50
N GLY A 101 0.13 -1.73 -43.39
CA GLY A 101 -0.11 -2.49 -42.17
C GLY A 101 1.21 -2.77 -41.46
N LEU A 102 1.16 -2.91 -40.13
CA LEU A 102 2.36 -3.19 -39.32
C LEU A 102 2.98 -4.56 -39.66
N LEU A 103 2.15 -5.57 -39.92
CA LEU A 103 2.63 -6.90 -40.36
C LEU A 103 2.81 -7.00 -41.88
N THR A 104 1.87 -6.44 -42.65
CA THR A 104 1.78 -6.67 -44.09
C THR A 104 2.63 -5.71 -44.92
N GLY A 105 3.21 -4.66 -44.31
CA GLY A 105 3.88 -3.60 -45.03
C GLY A 105 2.94 -2.83 -45.96
N ILE A 106 3.48 -2.31 -47.06
CA ILE A 106 2.70 -1.63 -48.10
C ILE A 106 1.86 -2.66 -48.86
N HIS A 107 0.57 -2.41 -48.98
CA HIS A 107 -0.37 -3.33 -49.65
C HIS A 107 -1.56 -2.58 -50.24
N LEU A 108 -2.27 -3.22 -51.18
CA LEU A 108 -3.61 -2.80 -51.57
C LEU A 108 -4.65 -3.55 -50.74
N ARG A 109 -5.64 -2.85 -50.20
CA ARG A 109 -6.71 -3.40 -49.38
C ARG A 109 -8.07 -3.17 -50.02
N GLY A 110 -8.84 -4.23 -50.17
CA GLY A 110 -10.28 -4.18 -50.43
C GLY A 110 -11.07 -4.74 -49.25
N THR A 111 -12.40 -4.86 -49.39
CA THR A 111 -13.29 -5.40 -48.34
C THR A 111 -12.92 -6.84 -47.95
N ASP A 112 -12.62 -7.67 -48.96
CA ASP A 112 -12.39 -9.11 -48.80
C ASP A 112 -11.05 -9.57 -49.41
N VAL A 113 -10.15 -8.64 -49.72
CA VAL A 113 -8.88 -8.97 -50.37
C VAL A 113 -7.73 -8.06 -49.90
N LEU A 114 -6.54 -8.63 -49.80
CA LEU A 114 -5.28 -7.93 -49.58
C LEU A 114 -4.31 -8.30 -50.69
N VAL A 115 -3.71 -7.32 -51.36
CA VAL A 115 -2.66 -7.53 -52.37
C VAL A 115 -1.35 -7.09 -51.77
N LEU A 116 -0.46 -8.06 -51.55
CA LEU A 116 0.88 -7.88 -51.01
C LEU A 116 1.92 -7.92 -52.15
N ASP A 117 3.16 -7.52 -51.86
CA ASP A 117 4.26 -7.54 -52.83
C ASP A 117 4.70 -8.95 -53.27
N HIS A 118 4.23 -10.02 -52.60
CA HIS A 118 4.39 -11.41 -53.07
C HIS A 118 3.11 -12.28 -53.14
N ALA A 119 1.92 -11.76 -52.80
CA ALA A 119 0.69 -12.58 -52.80
C ALA A 119 -0.61 -11.79 -52.95
N VAL A 120 -1.72 -12.48 -53.23
CA VAL A 120 -3.08 -11.96 -53.10
C VAL A 120 -3.85 -12.82 -52.10
N LEU A 121 -4.22 -12.24 -50.97
CA LEU A 121 -4.91 -12.93 -49.89
C LEU A 121 -6.40 -12.63 -49.93
N ARG A 122 -7.24 -13.67 -49.87
CA ARG A 122 -8.70 -13.54 -49.81
C ARG A 122 -9.20 -13.81 -48.41
N ARG A 123 -10.12 -12.97 -47.95
CA ARG A 123 -10.71 -13.02 -46.62
C ARG A 123 -11.73 -14.15 -46.51
N ALA A 124 -11.65 -14.90 -45.42
CA ALA A 124 -12.68 -15.80 -44.92
C ALA A 124 -13.00 -15.40 -43.47
N SER A 125 -14.26 -15.08 -43.19
CA SER A 125 -14.74 -14.88 -41.83
C SER A 125 -15.05 -16.24 -41.21
N LEU A 126 -14.64 -16.44 -39.96
CA LEU A 126 -14.93 -17.65 -39.21
C LEU A 126 -15.87 -17.32 -38.04
N PRO A 127 -16.66 -18.28 -37.54
CA PRO A 127 -17.55 -18.04 -36.41
C PRO A 127 -16.76 -17.56 -35.20
N ALA A 128 -17.21 -16.47 -34.57
CA ALA A 128 -16.64 -16.02 -33.32
C ALA A 128 -17.10 -16.96 -32.19
N THR A 129 -16.15 -17.52 -31.44
CA THR A 129 -16.39 -18.34 -30.25
C THR A 129 -15.95 -17.52 -29.04
N GLY A 130 -16.90 -17.05 -28.21
CA GLY A 130 -16.52 -16.29 -27.01
C GLY A 130 -17.59 -16.23 -25.91
N THR A 131 -18.87 -16.05 -26.26
CA THR A 131 -19.94 -15.92 -25.26
C THR A 131 -20.11 -17.19 -24.44
N GLU A 132 -20.12 -18.37 -25.08
CA GLU A 132 -20.28 -19.65 -24.41
C GLU A 132 -19.10 -19.95 -23.46
N GLN A 133 -17.88 -19.64 -23.88
CA GLN A 133 -16.68 -19.80 -23.06
C GLN A 133 -16.70 -18.89 -21.82
N ARG A 134 -17.12 -17.63 -21.97
CA ARG A 134 -17.28 -16.71 -20.82
C ARG A 134 -18.33 -17.19 -19.85
N THR A 135 -19.48 -17.65 -20.36
CA THR A 135 -20.53 -18.25 -19.51
C THR A 135 -20.00 -19.46 -18.75
N ALA A 136 -19.22 -20.34 -19.40
CA ALA A 136 -18.62 -21.50 -18.74
C ALA A 136 -17.67 -21.11 -17.60
N VAL A 137 -16.87 -20.03 -17.76
CA VAL A 137 -16.04 -19.47 -16.68
C VAL A 137 -16.90 -19.00 -15.51
N THR A 138 -17.96 -18.23 -15.79
CA THR A 138 -18.87 -17.72 -14.75
C THR A 138 -19.55 -18.87 -14.01
N ASP A 139 -20.08 -19.86 -14.73
CA ASP A 139 -20.78 -21.01 -14.13
C ASP A 139 -19.85 -21.84 -13.25
N ALA A 140 -18.62 -22.10 -13.72
CA ALA A 140 -17.61 -22.81 -12.93
C ALA A 140 -17.15 -22.02 -11.70
N ALA A 141 -17.00 -20.69 -11.82
CA ALA A 141 -16.66 -19.81 -10.70
C ALA A 141 -17.77 -19.81 -9.63
N VAL A 142 -19.04 -19.74 -10.03
CA VAL A 142 -20.19 -19.83 -9.12
C VAL A 142 -20.23 -21.18 -8.41
N ALA A 143 -19.97 -22.28 -9.14
CA ALA A 143 -19.89 -23.62 -8.54
C ALA A 143 -18.78 -23.70 -7.48
N LEU A 144 -17.60 -23.16 -7.77
CA LEU A 144 -16.48 -23.12 -6.81
C LEU A 144 -16.83 -22.27 -5.58
N VAL A 145 -17.46 -21.10 -5.73
CA VAL A 145 -17.90 -20.28 -4.58
C VAL A 145 -18.89 -21.05 -3.70
N ALA A 146 -19.83 -21.80 -4.29
CA ALA A 146 -20.75 -22.63 -3.53
C ALA A 146 -20.03 -23.76 -2.77
N ALA A 147 -18.97 -24.33 -3.36
CA ALA A 147 -18.14 -25.35 -2.72
C ALA A 147 -17.28 -24.78 -1.59
N LEU A 148 -16.71 -23.58 -1.74
CA LEU A 148 -15.92 -22.89 -0.72
C LEU A 148 -16.68 -22.73 0.59
N LYS A 149 -17.99 -22.43 0.53
CA LYS A 149 -18.86 -22.33 1.72
C LYS A 149 -18.97 -23.64 2.53
N ARG A 150 -18.65 -24.77 1.91
CA ARG A 150 -18.64 -26.10 2.54
C ARG A 150 -17.23 -26.59 2.88
N SER A 151 -16.20 -25.80 2.55
CA SER A 151 -14.80 -26.15 2.80
C SER A 151 -14.37 -25.72 4.21
N ASP A 152 -13.25 -26.26 4.69
CA ASP A 152 -12.65 -25.90 5.98
C ASP A 152 -11.88 -24.55 5.93
N ASN A 153 -11.95 -23.81 4.82
CA ASN A 153 -11.32 -22.50 4.70
C ASN A 153 -12.02 -21.50 5.63
N GLY A 154 -11.23 -20.65 6.29
CA GLY A 154 -11.77 -19.60 7.17
C GLY A 154 -12.61 -18.56 6.40
N PRO A 155 -13.56 -17.87 7.06
CA PRO A 155 -14.39 -16.85 6.43
C PRO A 155 -13.63 -15.77 5.63
N PRO A 156 -12.46 -15.26 6.08
CA PRO A 156 -11.68 -14.29 5.30
C PRO A 156 -11.21 -14.86 3.95
N VAL A 157 -10.70 -16.09 3.93
CA VAL A 157 -10.28 -16.76 2.68
C VAL A 157 -11.46 -16.94 1.73
N GLN A 158 -12.61 -17.37 2.26
CA GLN A 158 -13.82 -17.55 1.45
C GLN A 158 -14.30 -16.22 0.85
N ALA A 159 -14.29 -15.13 1.63
CA ALA A 159 -14.70 -13.82 1.18
C ALA A 159 -13.78 -13.26 0.09
N ALA A 160 -12.46 -13.35 0.28
CA ALA A 160 -11.48 -12.89 -0.71
C ALA A 160 -11.62 -13.65 -2.04
N LEU A 161 -11.69 -14.99 -1.99
CA LEU A 161 -11.86 -15.80 -3.19
C LEU A 161 -13.21 -15.56 -3.87
N GLN A 162 -14.31 -15.42 -3.12
CA GLN A 162 -15.61 -15.09 -3.69
C GLN A 162 -15.56 -13.79 -4.48
N GLN A 163 -14.90 -12.76 -3.92
CA GLN A 163 -14.74 -11.48 -4.59
C GLN A 163 -13.89 -11.60 -5.86
N LEU A 164 -12.72 -12.26 -5.81
CA LEU A 164 -11.87 -12.48 -6.98
C LEU A 164 -12.61 -13.25 -8.09
N LEU A 165 -13.24 -14.37 -7.75
CA LEU A 165 -13.96 -15.24 -8.68
C LEU A 165 -15.13 -14.52 -9.38
N SER A 166 -15.78 -13.58 -8.68
CA SER A 166 -16.89 -12.78 -9.24
C SER A 166 -16.46 -11.78 -10.32
N THR A 167 -15.17 -11.61 -10.55
CA THR A 167 -14.63 -10.67 -11.55
C THR A 167 -14.07 -11.34 -12.80
N LEU A 168 -13.99 -12.68 -12.83
CA LEU A 168 -13.31 -13.41 -13.90
C LEU A 168 -13.93 -13.21 -15.28
N ASP A 169 -15.21 -12.85 -15.35
CA ASP A 169 -15.91 -12.61 -16.62
C ASP A 169 -15.68 -11.19 -17.18
N ARG A 170 -15.02 -10.30 -16.42
CA ARG A 170 -14.79 -8.91 -16.78
C ARG A 170 -13.56 -8.74 -17.69
N THR A 171 -13.66 -7.76 -18.60
CA THR A 171 -12.58 -7.36 -19.54
C THR A 171 -11.82 -6.12 -19.08
N THR A 172 -12.44 -5.29 -18.25
CA THR A 172 -11.85 -4.11 -17.62
C THR A 172 -12.14 -4.14 -16.13
N VAL A 173 -11.38 -3.37 -15.34
CA VAL A 173 -11.63 -3.16 -13.92
C VAL A 173 -11.99 -1.70 -13.73
N GLU A 174 -13.06 -1.43 -13.00
CA GLU A 174 -13.40 -0.05 -12.59
C GLU A 174 -12.52 0.41 -11.41
N ASN A 175 -11.88 -0.52 -10.69
CA ASN A 175 -10.99 -0.26 -9.56
C ASN A 175 -9.69 -1.07 -9.72
N GLU A 176 -8.54 -0.41 -9.64
CA GLU A 176 -7.20 -0.89 -10.03
C GLU A 176 -6.63 -2.08 -9.23
N GLU A 177 -7.36 -2.61 -8.22
CA GLU A 177 -6.82 -3.49 -7.18
C GLU A 177 -6.33 -4.87 -7.67
N TYR A 178 -6.91 -5.42 -8.74
CA TYR A 178 -6.41 -6.64 -9.40
C TYR A 178 -6.99 -6.82 -10.81
N ARG A 179 -6.14 -7.19 -11.79
CA ARG A 179 -6.55 -7.38 -13.19
C ARG A 179 -7.19 -8.76 -13.40
N PRO A 180 -8.46 -8.88 -13.85
CA PRO A 180 -9.10 -10.18 -14.11
C PRO A 180 -8.30 -11.09 -15.04
N ALA A 181 -7.62 -10.51 -16.04
CA ALA A 181 -6.74 -11.25 -16.94
C ALA A 181 -5.50 -11.84 -16.24
N LEU A 182 -4.99 -11.20 -15.18
CA LEU A 182 -3.96 -11.80 -14.34
C LEU A 182 -4.55 -12.99 -13.58
N VAL A 183 -5.65 -12.79 -12.85
CA VAL A 183 -6.28 -13.85 -12.04
C VAL A 183 -6.64 -15.08 -12.89
N ARG A 184 -7.19 -14.90 -14.09
CA ARG A 184 -7.43 -15.99 -15.05
C ARG A 184 -6.16 -16.76 -15.40
N ARG A 185 -5.06 -16.04 -15.70
CA ARG A 185 -3.77 -16.69 -15.97
C ARG A 185 -3.24 -17.48 -14.78
N LEU A 186 -3.40 -16.97 -13.55
CA LEU A 186 -3.03 -17.71 -12.34
C LEU A 186 -3.81 -19.02 -12.23
N ILE A 187 -5.14 -18.95 -12.41
CA ILE A 187 -6.03 -20.10 -12.37
C ILE A 187 -5.64 -21.12 -13.45
N ALA A 188 -5.38 -20.66 -14.68
CA ALA A 188 -4.96 -21.53 -15.78
C ALA A 188 -3.64 -22.28 -15.49
N GLN A 189 -2.78 -21.71 -14.63
CA GLN A 189 -1.49 -22.30 -14.23
C GLN A 189 -1.56 -23.11 -12.93
N GLY A 190 -2.74 -23.28 -12.34
CA GLY A 190 -2.94 -24.14 -11.15
C GLY A 190 -2.77 -23.42 -9.81
N TRP A 191 -2.73 -22.08 -9.77
CA TRP A 191 -2.58 -21.33 -8.51
C TRP A 191 -3.62 -21.69 -7.45
N LEU A 192 -4.88 -21.92 -7.85
CA LEU A 192 -5.93 -22.29 -6.90
C LEU A 192 -5.75 -23.71 -6.34
N ASP A 193 -5.12 -24.63 -7.09
CA ASP A 193 -4.80 -25.97 -6.58
C ASP A 193 -3.80 -25.86 -5.42
N ASP A 194 -2.82 -24.97 -5.52
CA ASP A 194 -1.83 -24.72 -4.46
C ASP A 194 -2.49 -24.07 -3.21
N VAL A 195 -3.43 -23.15 -3.42
CA VAL A 195 -4.09 -22.41 -2.32
C VAL A 195 -5.19 -23.22 -1.63
N LEU A 196 -5.99 -23.96 -2.38
CA LEU A 196 -7.19 -24.65 -1.88
C LEU A 196 -6.98 -26.15 -1.69
N GLY A 197 -5.89 -26.71 -2.21
CA GLY A 197 -5.72 -28.16 -2.32
C GLY A 197 -6.68 -28.76 -3.35
N THR A 198 -6.93 -30.07 -3.25
CA THR A 198 -7.75 -30.78 -4.23
C THR A 198 -9.25 -30.56 -3.98
N MET A 199 -9.90 -29.73 -4.81
CA MET A 199 -11.35 -29.62 -4.89
C MET A 199 -11.84 -30.04 -6.29
N PRO A 200 -12.92 -30.85 -6.40
CA PRO A 200 -13.44 -31.29 -7.70
C PRO A 200 -13.85 -30.14 -8.63
N GLU A 201 -14.27 -29.00 -8.07
CA GLU A 201 -14.72 -27.82 -8.80
C GLU A 201 -13.56 -27.01 -9.42
N LEU A 202 -12.30 -27.26 -9.04
CA LEU A 202 -11.14 -26.53 -9.58
C LEU A 202 -10.83 -26.91 -11.03
N ALA A 203 -10.84 -28.21 -11.36
CA ALA A 203 -10.52 -28.66 -12.71
C ALA A 203 -11.49 -28.07 -13.76
N PRO A 204 -12.83 -28.10 -13.57
CA PRO A 204 -13.76 -27.42 -14.48
C PRO A 204 -13.50 -25.92 -14.65
N LEU A 205 -13.16 -25.21 -13.57
CA LEU A 205 -12.83 -23.79 -13.66
C LEU A 205 -11.53 -23.56 -14.44
N CYS A 206 -10.48 -24.33 -14.16
CA CYS A 206 -9.21 -24.25 -14.87
C CYS A 206 -9.38 -24.54 -16.36
N ASP A 207 -10.16 -25.58 -16.71
CA ASP A 207 -10.44 -25.95 -18.10
C ASP A 207 -11.28 -24.87 -18.80
N ALA A 208 -12.29 -24.32 -18.13
CA ALA A 208 -13.10 -23.23 -18.67
C ALA A 208 -12.26 -21.97 -18.93
N VAL A 209 -11.37 -21.61 -18.00
CA VAL A 209 -10.46 -20.47 -18.16
C VAL A 209 -9.47 -20.71 -19.29
N LYS A 210 -8.84 -21.90 -19.38
CA LYS A 210 -7.94 -22.27 -20.49
C LYS A 210 -8.66 -22.21 -21.84
N ALA A 211 -9.88 -22.72 -21.91
CA ALA A 211 -10.70 -22.67 -23.12
C ALA A 211 -11.07 -21.22 -23.50
N ALA A 212 -11.40 -20.38 -22.52
CA ALA A 212 -11.74 -18.98 -22.74
C ALA A 212 -10.54 -18.12 -23.15
N ASP A 213 -9.34 -18.41 -22.61
CA ASP A 213 -8.09 -17.72 -22.95
C ASP A 213 -7.43 -18.26 -24.23
N THR A 214 -7.96 -19.34 -24.82
CA THR A 214 -7.45 -19.89 -26.08
C THR A 214 -7.76 -18.95 -27.24
N LEU A 215 -6.74 -18.67 -28.06
CA LEU A 215 -6.89 -17.84 -29.25
C LEU A 215 -7.53 -18.64 -30.39
N HIS A 216 -8.64 -18.13 -30.92
CA HIS A 216 -9.34 -18.68 -32.07
C HIS A 216 -9.25 -17.73 -33.26
N VAL A 217 -9.05 -18.28 -34.46
CA VAL A 217 -9.05 -17.49 -35.69
C VAL A 217 -10.48 -17.02 -35.97
N VAL A 218 -10.72 -15.72 -35.86
CA VAL A 218 -12.03 -15.10 -36.18
C VAL A 218 -12.07 -14.62 -37.63
N GLN A 219 -10.90 -14.34 -38.20
CA GLN A 219 -10.76 -13.94 -39.59
C GLN A 219 -9.43 -14.42 -40.16
N ARG A 220 -9.47 -14.98 -41.36
CA ARG A 220 -8.29 -15.47 -42.08
C ARG A 220 -8.21 -14.81 -43.44
N TRP A 221 -7.02 -14.44 -43.87
CA TRP A 221 -6.74 -14.09 -45.25
C TRP A 221 -5.70 -15.07 -45.79
N SER A 222 -6.06 -15.80 -46.84
CA SER A 222 -5.21 -16.83 -47.43
C SER A 222 -5.04 -16.64 -48.93
N GLY A 223 -3.86 -16.97 -49.43
CA GLY A 223 -3.53 -17.09 -50.85
C GLY A 223 -2.25 -17.90 -50.98
N ASP A 224 -2.03 -18.59 -52.11
CA ASP A 224 -0.90 -19.48 -52.39
C ASP A 224 -0.17 -20.02 -51.13
N ASP A 225 0.96 -19.40 -50.74
CA ASP A 225 1.77 -19.79 -49.58
C ASP A 225 1.76 -18.75 -48.43
N HIS A 226 0.80 -17.82 -48.44
CA HIS A 226 0.68 -16.72 -47.48
C HIS A 226 -0.62 -16.81 -46.66
N GLN A 227 -0.50 -16.55 -45.37
CA GLN A 227 -1.61 -16.57 -44.45
C GLN A 227 -1.48 -15.44 -43.43
N LEU A 228 -2.53 -14.64 -43.31
CA LEU A 228 -2.71 -13.66 -42.25
C LEU A 228 -3.92 -14.09 -41.42
N ASP A 229 -3.76 -14.29 -40.11
CA ASP A 229 -4.85 -14.64 -39.21
C ASP A 229 -5.09 -13.53 -38.20
N ASP A 230 -6.36 -13.15 -37.98
CA ASP A 230 -6.84 -12.37 -36.84
C ASP A 230 -7.39 -13.35 -35.81
N LEU A 231 -6.68 -13.47 -34.70
CA LEU A 231 -7.02 -14.36 -33.60
C LEU A 231 -7.56 -13.56 -32.43
N ARG A 232 -8.60 -14.09 -31.78
CA ARG A 232 -9.18 -13.53 -30.56
C ARG A 232 -9.47 -14.61 -29.54
N ASP A 233 -9.31 -14.28 -28.28
CA ASP A 233 -9.83 -15.09 -27.17
C ASP A 233 -11.26 -14.63 -26.81
N ALA A 234 -11.87 -15.31 -25.83
CA ALA A 234 -13.24 -15.02 -25.41
C ALA A 234 -13.38 -13.64 -24.74
N PHE A 235 -12.28 -13.06 -24.24
CA PHE A 235 -12.24 -11.77 -23.55
C PHE A 235 -11.82 -10.61 -24.45
N GLY A 236 -11.58 -10.87 -25.73
CA GLY A 236 -11.27 -9.86 -26.74
C GLY A 236 -9.80 -9.56 -26.91
N ARG A 237 -8.87 -10.28 -26.24
CA ARG A 237 -7.43 -10.16 -26.53
C ARG A 237 -7.22 -10.53 -27.98
N ARG A 238 -6.52 -9.68 -28.72
CA ARG A 238 -6.35 -9.80 -30.17
C ARG A 238 -4.89 -10.01 -30.53
N VAL A 239 -4.62 -11.00 -31.37
CA VAL A 239 -3.30 -11.26 -31.96
C VAL A 239 -3.47 -11.41 -33.46
N LEU A 240 -2.66 -10.71 -34.25
CA LEU A 240 -2.54 -10.98 -35.68
C LEU A 240 -1.29 -11.81 -35.95
N THR A 241 -1.36 -12.79 -36.83
CA THR A 241 -0.17 -13.54 -37.26
C THR A 241 -0.03 -13.53 -38.77
N LEU A 242 1.20 -13.41 -39.27
CA LEU A 242 1.53 -13.49 -40.69
C LEU A 242 2.53 -14.63 -40.92
N ARG A 243 2.17 -15.56 -41.80
CA ARG A 243 3.05 -16.65 -42.26
C ARG A 243 3.17 -16.58 -43.78
N SER A 244 4.40 -16.74 -44.29
CA SER A 244 4.75 -16.72 -45.70
C SER A 244 6.10 -17.44 -45.91
N PRO A 245 6.54 -17.71 -47.16
CA PRO A 245 7.84 -18.32 -47.43
C PRO A 245 9.05 -17.51 -46.97
N SER A 246 8.87 -16.22 -46.68
CA SER A 246 9.96 -15.32 -46.28
C SER A 246 9.75 -14.64 -44.92
N THR A 247 8.55 -14.73 -44.34
CA THR A 247 8.18 -14.01 -43.11
C THR A 247 7.30 -14.88 -42.21
N CYS A 248 7.65 -14.94 -40.92
CA CYS A 248 6.80 -15.41 -39.84
C CYS A 248 6.77 -14.34 -38.74
N ALA A 249 5.60 -13.82 -38.38
CA ALA A 249 5.48 -12.74 -37.40
C ALA A 249 4.14 -12.76 -36.65
N ARG A 250 4.11 -12.15 -35.46
CA ARG A 250 2.88 -11.78 -34.74
C ARG A 250 2.84 -10.29 -34.42
N LEU A 251 1.63 -9.75 -34.32
CA LEU A 251 1.34 -8.40 -33.86
C LEU A 251 0.32 -8.48 -32.73
N GLN A 252 0.60 -7.81 -31.63
CA GLN A 252 -0.29 -7.72 -30.48
C GLN A 252 -0.10 -6.40 -29.76
N GLU A 253 -0.98 -6.11 -28.80
CA GLU A 253 -0.83 -4.94 -27.93
C GLU A 253 0.41 -5.11 -27.05
N HIS A 254 1.14 -4.01 -26.84
CA HIS A 254 2.22 -3.94 -25.86
C HIS A 254 1.64 -4.10 -24.45
N ALA A 255 2.41 -4.69 -23.53
CA ALA A 255 1.95 -4.86 -22.16
C ALA A 255 1.63 -3.50 -21.52
N ALA A 256 0.46 -3.38 -20.89
CA ALA A 256 0.12 -2.17 -20.16
C ALA A 256 0.91 -2.10 -18.85
N SER A 257 1.57 -0.97 -18.59
CA SER A 257 2.17 -0.68 -17.29
C SER A 257 1.09 -0.59 -16.20
N SER A 258 1.47 -0.73 -14.94
CA SER A 258 0.59 -0.71 -13.77
C SER A 258 -0.19 0.61 -13.61
N TYR A 259 0.42 1.74 -13.96
CA TYR A 259 -0.14 3.09 -13.75
C TYR A 259 -0.01 4.01 -14.98
N ASP A 260 0.17 3.42 -16.18
CA ASP A 260 0.30 4.18 -17.42
C ASP A 260 -0.99 4.15 -18.26
N ASP A 261 -1.64 5.31 -18.38
CA ASP A 261 -2.80 5.55 -19.23
C ASP A 261 -2.42 5.86 -20.70
N THR A 262 -1.17 5.61 -21.11
CA THR A 262 -0.75 5.89 -22.49
C THR A 262 -1.60 5.14 -23.52
N PRO A 263 -1.83 5.77 -24.70
CA PRO A 263 -2.55 5.11 -25.77
C PRO A 263 -1.91 3.77 -26.15
N THR A 264 -2.74 2.79 -26.50
CA THR A 264 -2.32 1.43 -26.84
C THR A 264 -1.17 1.41 -27.85
N ARG A 265 -0.01 0.89 -27.41
CA ARG A 265 1.15 0.60 -28.26
C ARG A 265 1.01 -0.80 -28.84
N MET A 266 1.61 -1.03 -30.01
CA MET A 266 1.59 -2.34 -30.68
C MET A 266 3.01 -2.90 -30.80
N VAL A 267 3.17 -4.20 -30.60
CA VAL A 267 4.44 -4.90 -30.77
C VAL A 267 4.35 -5.89 -31.93
N VAL A 268 5.25 -5.74 -32.90
CA VAL A 268 5.50 -6.73 -33.95
C VAL A 268 6.66 -7.60 -33.52
N GLN A 269 6.50 -8.92 -33.52
CA GLN A 269 7.57 -9.88 -33.22
C GLN A 269 7.77 -10.80 -34.41
N ARG A 270 9.02 -11.01 -34.82
CA ARG A 270 9.41 -11.83 -36.00
C ARG A 270 10.08 -13.12 -35.55
N PHE A 271 9.77 -14.23 -36.20
CA PHE A 271 10.24 -15.57 -35.86
C PHE A 271 10.91 -16.23 -37.07
N PRO A 272 11.64 -17.35 -36.87
CA PRO A 272 12.14 -18.14 -37.99
C PRO A 272 11.02 -18.54 -38.94
N VAL A 273 11.28 -18.48 -40.24
CA VAL A 273 10.31 -18.92 -41.25
C VAL A 273 9.97 -20.39 -41.01
N GLY A 274 8.67 -20.72 -41.05
CA GLY A 274 8.15 -22.05 -40.81
C GLY A 274 7.86 -22.39 -39.34
N SER A 275 8.20 -21.50 -38.39
CA SER A 275 7.80 -21.68 -36.98
C SER A 275 6.32 -21.37 -36.75
N ASP A 276 5.82 -21.70 -35.56
CA ASP A 276 4.54 -21.17 -35.09
C ASP A 276 4.77 -19.79 -34.42
N PRO A 277 4.19 -18.69 -34.93
CA PRO A 277 4.27 -17.38 -34.27
C PRO A 277 3.44 -17.30 -32.99
N LEU A 278 2.65 -18.33 -32.63
CA LEU A 278 1.95 -18.42 -31.35
C LEU A 278 2.79 -19.07 -30.26
N ASP A 279 3.91 -19.71 -30.59
CA ASP A 279 4.80 -20.32 -29.61
C ASP A 279 5.38 -19.28 -28.63
N SER A 280 5.74 -19.74 -27.44
CA SER A 280 6.38 -18.94 -26.39
C SER A 280 7.88 -18.69 -26.61
N ALA A 281 8.43 -19.16 -27.74
CA ALA A 281 9.82 -18.93 -28.09
C ALA A 281 10.14 -17.43 -28.22
N LEU A 282 11.37 -17.04 -27.87
CA LEU A 282 11.83 -15.67 -28.09
C LEU A 282 11.88 -15.35 -29.59
N PRO A 283 11.42 -14.16 -30.00
CA PRO A 283 11.50 -13.75 -31.38
C PRO A 283 12.95 -13.47 -31.81
N LEU A 284 13.19 -13.51 -33.13
CA LEU A 284 14.44 -13.07 -33.74
C LEU A 284 14.62 -11.54 -33.65
N ALA A 285 13.50 -10.82 -33.78
CA ALA A 285 13.45 -9.38 -33.68
C ALA A 285 12.06 -8.91 -33.24
N ALA A 286 11.99 -7.72 -32.64
CA ALA A 286 10.73 -7.09 -32.27
C ALA A 286 10.75 -5.58 -32.53
N GLU A 287 9.58 -5.00 -32.76
CA GLU A 287 9.40 -3.58 -33.05
C GLU A 287 8.19 -3.07 -32.25
N CYS A 288 8.35 -1.95 -31.53
CA CYS A 288 7.28 -1.28 -30.80
C CYS A 288 6.80 -0.06 -31.60
N TRP A 289 5.48 0.08 -31.73
CA TRP A 289 4.83 1.06 -32.57
C TRP A 289 3.75 1.83 -31.81
N TRP A 290 3.67 3.14 -32.05
CA TRP A 290 2.54 3.98 -31.67
C TRP A 290 1.87 4.53 -32.93
N GLY A 291 0.67 4.05 -33.23
CA GLY A 291 0.04 4.27 -34.53
C GLY A 291 0.93 3.76 -35.68
N ARG A 292 1.57 4.68 -36.41
CA ARG A 292 2.52 4.37 -37.50
C ARG A 292 3.95 4.85 -37.22
N VAL A 293 4.21 5.34 -36.02
CA VAL A 293 5.54 5.77 -35.60
C VAL A 293 6.20 4.60 -34.89
N ARG A 294 7.38 4.18 -35.36
CA ARG A 294 8.17 3.15 -34.70
C ARG A 294 8.94 3.79 -33.55
N LEU A 295 8.66 3.35 -32.33
CA LEU A 295 9.28 3.89 -31.12
C LEU A 295 10.60 3.18 -30.81
N ALA A 296 10.64 1.86 -30.95
CA ALA A 296 11.81 1.05 -30.66
C ALA A 296 11.87 -0.20 -31.54
N GLU A 297 13.07 -0.72 -31.76
CA GLU A 297 13.34 -2.02 -32.37
C GLU A 297 14.36 -2.79 -31.53
N TRP A 298 14.25 -4.11 -31.51
CA TRP A 298 15.18 -4.99 -30.81
C TRP A 298 15.51 -6.20 -31.69
N ASN A 299 16.77 -6.64 -31.65
CA ASN A 299 17.17 -7.97 -32.11
C ASN A 299 18.33 -8.51 -31.27
N ALA A 300 18.58 -9.81 -31.33
CA ALA A 300 19.59 -10.47 -30.50
C ALA A 300 21.05 -10.00 -30.77
N SER A 301 21.34 -9.51 -31.97
CA SER A 301 22.69 -9.09 -32.39
C SER A 301 22.99 -7.63 -32.02
N ASP A 302 21.99 -6.76 -32.16
CA ASP A 302 22.13 -5.31 -32.05
C ASP A 302 21.61 -4.75 -30.72
N GLY A 303 20.86 -5.54 -29.94
CA GLY A 303 20.19 -5.05 -28.74
C GLY A 303 18.99 -4.15 -29.07
N LEU A 304 18.60 -3.32 -28.10
CA LEU A 304 17.52 -2.35 -28.26
C LEU A 304 18.04 -1.07 -28.95
N ARG A 305 17.31 -0.60 -29.97
CA ARG A 305 17.50 0.71 -30.60
C ARG A 305 16.20 1.49 -30.53
N ALA A 306 16.28 2.74 -30.14
CA ALA A 306 15.14 3.65 -30.10
C ALA A 306 15.59 5.05 -30.50
N ASP A 307 14.68 5.82 -31.09
CA ASP A 307 14.85 7.26 -31.25
C ASP A 307 14.25 7.92 -30.01
N THR A 308 15.12 8.39 -29.12
CA THR A 308 14.73 8.97 -27.83
C THR A 308 13.83 10.19 -28.00
N ASP A 309 14.07 11.05 -29.00
CA ASP A 309 13.26 12.26 -29.19
C ASP A 309 11.83 11.88 -29.62
N THR A 310 11.73 10.92 -30.54
CA THR A 310 10.43 10.35 -30.97
C THR A 310 9.71 9.64 -29.82
N TRP A 311 10.46 8.89 -29.00
CA TRP A 311 9.94 8.19 -27.82
C TRP A 311 9.31 9.17 -26.84
N ARG A 312 10.05 10.21 -26.43
CA ARG A 312 9.59 11.22 -25.45
C ARG A 312 8.46 12.10 -25.97
N THR A 313 8.49 12.45 -27.25
CA THR A 313 7.38 13.22 -27.86
C THR A 313 6.08 12.42 -27.85
N THR A 314 6.18 11.09 -27.94
CA THR A 314 5.03 10.19 -27.96
C THR A 314 4.54 9.83 -26.55
N LEU A 315 5.47 9.54 -25.66
CA LEU A 315 5.25 9.15 -24.27
C LEU A 315 5.76 10.30 -23.41
N ALA A 316 4.94 11.35 -23.31
CA ALA A 316 5.36 12.60 -22.67
C ALA A 316 5.87 12.35 -21.25
N ASP A 317 7.09 12.82 -20.99
CA ASP A 317 7.73 12.80 -19.66
C ASP A 317 7.22 13.95 -18.77
N GLU A 318 6.27 14.75 -19.25
CA GLU A 318 5.67 15.89 -18.55
C GLU A 318 4.16 15.97 -18.87
N GLY A 319 3.38 16.53 -17.95
CA GLY A 319 1.97 16.83 -18.16
C GLY A 319 1.02 16.14 -17.17
N PRO A 320 -0.30 16.14 -17.43
CA PRO A 320 -1.29 15.56 -16.53
C PRO A 320 -0.98 14.09 -16.23
N GLY A 321 -0.79 13.76 -14.95
CA GLY A 321 -0.47 12.40 -14.50
C GLY A 321 1.03 12.09 -14.39
N VAL A 322 1.91 13.05 -14.61
CA VAL A 322 3.33 12.97 -14.23
C VAL A 322 3.57 13.87 -13.02
N ASP A 323 4.23 13.33 -12.00
CA ASP A 323 4.54 14.10 -10.80
C ASP A 323 5.71 15.08 -11.04
N ASP A 324 5.66 16.26 -10.42
CA ASP A 324 6.70 17.29 -10.55
C ASP A 324 8.07 16.82 -10.03
N ASP A 325 8.08 15.90 -9.06
CA ASP A 325 9.28 15.31 -8.46
C ASP A 325 9.76 14.03 -9.18
N THR A 326 9.17 13.68 -10.32
CA THR A 326 9.52 12.47 -11.07
C THR A 326 10.97 12.50 -11.57
N VAL A 327 11.66 11.37 -11.52
CA VAL A 327 13.01 11.21 -12.07
C VAL A 327 13.04 11.63 -13.54
N VAL A 328 14.06 12.42 -13.92
CA VAL A 328 14.29 12.78 -15.33
C VAL A 328 14.42 11.51 -16.17
N ASP A 329 13.71 11.47 -17.30
CA ASP A 329 13.69 10.32 -18.21
C ASP A 329 13.15 9.03 -17.56
N TRP A 330 12.20 9.15 -16.62
CA TRP A 330 11.64 8.00 -15.88
C TRP A 330 11.05 6.89 -16.76
N ARG A 331 10.71 7.18 -18.02
CA ARG A 331 10.33 6.17 -19.03
C ARG A 331 11.46 5.97 -20.05
N PRO A 332 12.56 5.28 -19.69
CA PRO A 332 13.64 5.05 -20.63
C PRO A 332 13.13 4.18 -21.78
N PRO A 333 13.68 4.32 -23.01
CA PRO A 333 13.26 3.47 -24.12
C PRO A 333 13.36 1.99 -23.78
N HIS A 334 12.25 1.26 -23.95
CA HIS A 334 12.14 -0.16 -23.61
C HIS A 334 11.16 -0.90 -24.52
N LEU A 335 11.24 -2.23 -24.51
CA LEU A 335 10.32 -3.09 -25.25
C LEU A 335 10.00 -4.34 -24.42
N VAL A 336 8.70 -4.59 -24.18
CA VAL A 336 8.25 -5.80 -23.48
C VAL A 336 7.92 -6.87 -24.51
N LEU A 337 8.61 -8.01 -24.42
CA LEU A 337 8.30 -9.19 -25.19
C LEU A 337 7.30 -10.04 -24.42
N SER A 338 6.19 -10.36 -25.05
CA SER A 338 5.19 -11.28 -24.54
C SER A 338 4.86 -12.38 -25.55
N ASP A 339 4.39 -13.53 -25.05
CA ASP A 339 3.83 -14.58 -25.88
C ASP A 339 2.41 -14.23 -26.36
N ALA A 340 1.78 -15.11 -27.13
CA ALA A 340 0.43 -14.88 -27.64
C ALA A 340 -0.65 -14.87 -26.53
N SER A 341 -0.34 -15.41 -25.35
CA SER A 341 -1.19 -15.31 -24.16
C SER A 341 -1.02 -13.97 -23.40
N GLY A 342 -0.05 -13.16 -23.80
CA GLY A 342 0.31 -11.94 -23.09
C GLY A 342 1.16 -12.20 -21.84
N ALA A 343 1.69 -13.42 -21.65
CA ALA A 343 2.70 -13.69 -20.64
C ALA A 343 4.00 -12.98 -21.02
N VAL A 344 4.62 -12.27 -20.08
CA VAL A 344 5.88 -11.56 -20.34
C VAL A 344 7.01 -12.57 -20.42
N THR A 345 7.75 -12.56 -21.52
CA THR A 345 8.89 -13.47 -21.74
C THR A 345 10.23 -12.77 -21.56
N ALA A 346 10.28 -11.45 -21.80
CA ALA A 346 11.44 -10.62 -21.49
C ALA A 346 11.13 -9.12 -21.50
N LEU A 347 11.96 -8.35 -20.80
CA LEU A 347 12.05 -6.90 -20.86
C LEU A 347 13.35 -6.52 -21.58
N CYS A 348 13.24 -5.80 -22.70
CA CYS A 348 14.40 -5.27 -23.44
C CYS A 348 14.67 -3.84 -22.99
N THR A 349 15.89 -3.56 -22.54
CA THR A 349 16.39 -2.22 -22.19
C THR A 349 17.59 -1.88 -23.08
N ALA A 350 18.07 -0.64 -23.01
CA ALA A 350 19.33 -0.24 -23.64
C ALA A 350 20.54 -1.06 -23.15
N HIS A 351 20.43 -1.71 -21.98
CA HIS A 351 21.50 -2.48 -21.35
C HIS A 351 21.43 -3.98 -21.66
N GLY A 352 20.32 -4.48 -22.20
CA GLY A 352 20.19 -5.88 -22.65
C GLY A 352 18.78 -6.45 -22.48
N LEU A 353 18.72 -7.78 -22.32
CA LEU A 353 17.48 -8.54 -22.25
C LEU A 353 17.30 -9.16 -20.86
N LEU A 354 16.41 -8.59 -20.05
CA LEU A 354 16.07 -9.13 -18.74
C LEU A 354 14.95 -10.17 -18.88
N ARG A 355 15.20 -11.40 -18.45
CA ARG A 355 14.19 -12.47 -18.43
C ARG A 355 13.59 -12.60 -17.03
N PRO A 356 12.26 -12.74 -16.88
CA PRO A 356 11.65 -13.10 -15.61
C PRO A 356 12.23 -14.41 -15.07
N ALA A 357 12.15 -14.61 -13.75
CA ALA A 357 12.41 -15.91 -13.17
C ALA A 357 11.48 -16.97 -13.80
N ALA A 358 12.04 -18.09 -14.23
CA ALA A 358 11.30 -19.19 -14.84
C ALA A 358 10.78 -20.21 -13.81
N ALA A 359 11.34 -20.19 -12.59
CA ALA A 359 11.01 -21.08 -11.50
C ALA A 359 11.35 -20.46 -10.14
N ALA A 360 10.75 -20.98 -9.09
CA ALA A 360 10.97 -20.58 -7.70
C ALA A 360 12.32 -21.07 -7.09
N SER A 361 13.24 -21.62 -7.91
CA SER A 361 14.49 -22.16 -7.39
C SER A 361 15.43 -21.04 -6.91
N SER A 362 16.27 -21.33 -5.92
CA SER A 362 17.24 -20.35 -5.43
C SER A 362 18.24 -19.94 -6.52
N GLU A 363 18.64 -20.86 -7.40
CA GLU A 363 19.54 -20.57 -8.53
C GLU A 363 18.92 -19.58 -9.53
N GLU A 364 17.66 -19.80 -9.88
CA GLU A 364 16.93 -18.95 -10.82
C GLU A 364 16.65 -17.56 -10.23
N ARG A 365 16.35 -17.51 -8.93
CA ARG A 365 16.23 -16.27 -8.17
C ARG A 365 17.54 -15.47 -8.21
N GLU A 366 18.67 -16.10 -7.89
CA GLU A 366 19.97 -15.43 -7.91
C GLU A 366 20.34 -14.93 -9.31
N ARG A 367 20.03 -15.71 -10.35
CA ARG A 367 20.19 -15.29 -11.75
C ARG A 367 19.37 -14.04 -12.05
N PHE A 368 18.06 -14.07 -11.77
CA PHE A 368 17.18 -12.93 -12.01
C PHE A 368 17.69 -11.65 -11.31
N LEU A 369 18.05 -11.75 -10.02
CA LEU A 369 18.54 -10.60 -9.26
C LEU A 369 19.88 -10.06 -9.78
N ALA A 370 20.78 -10.94 -10.23
CA ALA A 370 22.05 -10.53 -10.82
C ALA A 370 21.85 -9.85 -12.19
N ASP A 371 20.99 -10.41 -13.03
CA ASP A 371 20.66 -9.84 -14.34
C ASP A 371 19.92 -8.51 -14.18
N ALA A 372 18.91 -8.42 -13.30
CA ALA A 372 18.16 -7.20 -13.05
C ALA A 372 19.06 -6.06 -12.54
N ALA A 373 19.93 -6.34 -11.56
CA ALA A 373 20.86 -5.32 -11.03
C ALA A 373 21.82 -4.79 -12.11
N LYS A 374 22.17 -5.61 -13.10
CA LYS A 374 23.05 -5.22 -14.22
C LYS A 374 22.30 -4.50 -15.34
N LEU A 375 21.11 -4.97 -15.70
CA LEU A 375 20.35 -4.55 -16.88
C LEU A 375 19.40 -3.37 -16.59
N CYS A 376 19.17 -3.06 -15.32
CA CYS A 376 18.39 -1.93 -14.84
C CYS A 376 19.24 -1.06 -13.91
N PRO A 377 20.19 -0.25 -14.43
CA PRO A 377 21.25 0.37 -13.62
C PRO A 377 20.86 1.63 -12.85
N ASP A 378 19.67 2.19 -13.09
CA ASP A 378 19.20 3.43 -12.46
C ASP A 378 17.72 3.32 -12.05
N ALA A 379 17.20 4.34 -11.37
CA ALA A 379 15.82 4.38 -10.88
C ALA A 379 14.80 4.15 -11.99
N ALA A 380 14.98 4.80 -13.14
CA ALA A 380 14.07 4.74 -14.27
C ALA A 380 14.00 3.32 -14.88
N HIS A 381 15.13 2.63 -14.97
CA HIS A 381 15.16 1.25 -15.45
C HIS A 381 14.70 0.23 -14.40
N LEU A 382 14.97 0.46 -13.10
CA LEU A 382 14.48 -0.40 -12.03
C LEU A 382 12.97 -0.38 -11.95
N ASP A 383 12.35 0.79 -12.11
CA ASP A 383 10.90 0.96 -12.13
C ASP A 383 10.21 0.15 -13.25
N LEU A 384 10.88 -0.14 -14.38
CA LEU A 384 10.33 -1.06 -15.39
C LEU A 384 10.02 -2.46 -14.84
N ILE A 385 10.69 -2.89 -13.77
CA ILE A 385 10.37 -4.13 -13.06
C ILE A 385 9.00 -3.98 -12.37
N GLY A 386 8.78 -2.88 -11.64
CA GLY A 386 7.50 -2.55 -11.03
C GLY A 386 6.36 -2.40 -12.03
N GLN A 387 6.64 -1.82 -13.20
CA GLN A 387 5.65 -1.61 -14.26
C GLN A 387 5.22 -2.89 -14.98
N TYR A 388 6.17 -3.80 -15.28
CA TYR A 388 5.94 -4.88 -16.24
C TYR A 388 6.19 -6.29 -15.71
N LEU A 389 7.02 -6.44 -14.68
CA LEU A 389 7.41 -7.73 -14.11
C LEU A 389 6.82 -7.94 -12.70
N PHE A 390 6.07 -6.98 -12.19
CA PHE A 390 5.41 -7.02 -10.90
C PHE A 390 3.94 -6.61 -11.04
N ALA A 391 3.06 -7.27 -10.30
CA ALA A 391 1.67 -6.92 -10.18
C ALA A 391 1.33 -6.68 -8.72
N TYR A 392 0.90 -5.46 -8.42
CA TYR A 392 0.41 -5.11 -7.10
C TYR A 392 -0.82 -5.94 -6.75
N VAL A 393 -0.77 -6.62 -5.61
CA VAL A 393 -1.89 -7.36 -5.02
C VAL A 393 -1.91 -7.09 -3.52
N HIS A 394 -3.09 -7.21 -2.90
CA HIS A 394 -3.17 -7.14 -1.45
C HIS A 394 -2.69 -8.43 -0.79
N ASP A 395 -2.14 -8.28 0.41
CA ASP A 395 -1.72 -9.38 1.27
C ASP A 395 -2.82 -10.40 1.52
N SER A 396 -2.41 -11.66 1.58
CA SER A 396 -3.29 -12.78 1.91
C SER A 396 -4.04 -12.51 3.22
N PRO A 397 -5.36 -12.74 3.29
CA PRO A 397 -6.11 -12.69 4.54
C PRO A 397 -5.80 -13.86 5.47
N ASP A 398 -4.97 -14.83 5.06
CA ASP A 398 -4.55 -15.97 5.85
C ASP A 398 -3.02 -16.15 5.82
N PRO A 399 -2.31 -15.91 6.95
CA PRO A 399 -0.86 -16.05 7.04
C PRO A 399 -0.35 -17.47 6.87
N LYS A 400 -1.23 -18.48 6.89
CA LYS A 400 -0.87 -19.87 6.53
C LYS A 400 -0.83 -20.08 5.02
N LYS A 401 -1.37 -19.14 4.23
CA LYS A 401 -1.47 -19.17 2.77
C LYS A 401 -0.92 -17.86 2.18
N PRO A 402 0.39 -17.60 2.27
CA PRO A 402 0.98 -16.31 1.85
C PRO A 402 0.82 -16.00 0.36
N ASP A 403 0.54 -17.01 -0.48
CA ASP A 403 0.36 -16.85 -1.92
C ASP A 403 -1.11 -16.58 -2.32
N LEU A 404 -2.05 -16.57 -1.36
CA LEU A 404 -3.43 -16.17 -1.60
C LEU A 404 -3.51 -14.65 -1.80
N ILE A 405 -4.27 -14.21 -2.79
CA ILE A 405 -4.46 -12.80 -3.08
C ILE A 405 -5.58 -12.25 -2.18
N GLY A 406 -5.27 -11.22 -1.39
CA GLY A 406 -6.26 -10.46 -0.65
C GLY A 406 -7.10 -9.55 -1.52
N VAL A 407 -8.16 -9.00 -0.93
CA VAL A 407 -9.03 -8.00 -1.56
C VAL A 407 -9.35 -6.92 -0.55
N ARG A 408 -9.72 -5.72 -0.99
CA ARG A 408 -10.05 -4.62 -0.07
C ARG A 408 -11.09 -5.03 0.99
N GLY A 409 -10.77 -4.74 2.25
CA GLY A 409 -11.57 -5.13 3.42
C GLY A 409 -11.37 -6.58 3.88
N THR A 410 -10.62 -7.39 3.13
CA THR A 410 -10.25 -8.77 3.48
C THR A 410 -8.79 -9.03 3.09
N THR A 411 -7.88 -8.38 3.81
CA THR A 411 -6.42 -8.48 3.63
C THR A 411 -5.76 -8.86 4.95
N GLY A 412 -4.57 -9.46 4.87
CA GLY A 412 -3.70 -9.65 6.03
C GLY A 412 -2.65 -8.55 6.14
N ASP A 413 -1.62 -8.86 6.92
CA ASP A 413 -0.40 -8.08 7.12
C ASP A 413 0.76 -9.09 7.01
N ILE A 414 1.09 -9.47 5.77
CA ILE A 414 2.06 -10.53 5.46
C ILE A 414 2.97 -10.01 4.39
N HIS A 415 4.19 -9.67 4.79
CA HIS A 415 5.19 -9.19 3.86
C HIS A 415 6.02 -10.40 3.41
N GLN A 416 6.01 -10.68 2.12
CA GLN A 416 6.80 -11.75 1.54
C GLN A 416 8.30 -11.40 1.62
N THR A 417 9.14 -12.42 1.76
CA THR A 417 10.58 -12.27 1.47
C THR A 417 10.77 -12.14 -0.03
N ILE A 418 11.87 -11.54 -0.46
CA ILE A 418 12.23 -11.47 -1.89
C ILE A 418 12.21 -12.85 -2.57
N GLY A 419 12.56 -13.91 -1.83
CA GLY A 419 12.47 -15.28 -2.30
C GLY A 419 11.05 -15.75 -2.55
N GLN A 420 10.13 -15.42 -1.64
CA GLN A 420 8.70 -15.71 -1.79
C GLN A 420 8.08 -14.89 -2.92
N THR A 421 8.36 -13.58 -2.99
CA THR A 421 7.86 -12.71 -4.07
C THR A 421 8.29 -13.20 -5.44
N ILE A 422 9.57 -13.55 -5.63
CA ILE A 422 10.05 -14.11 -6.90
C ILE A 422 9.46 -15.49 -7.18
N ALA A 423 9.23 -16.31 -6.13
CA ALA A 423 8.57 -17.61 -6.27
C ALA A 423 7.12 -17.50 -6.75
N THR A 424 6.46 -16.35 -6.55
CA THR A 424 5.10 -16.13 -7.08
C THR A 424 5.06 -15.97 -8.60
N VAL A 425 6.20 -15.87 -9.30
CA VAL A 425 6.22 -15.54 -10.73
C VAL A 425 5.30 -16.46 -11.53
N CYS A 426 4.35 -15.85 -12.24
CA CYS A 426 3.39 -16.55 -13.10
C CYS A 426 3.21 -15.72 -14.36
N ALA A 427 3.27 -16.37 -15.53
CA ALA A 427 3.20 -15.67 -16.82
C ALA A 427 4.21 -14.49 -16.94
N GLY A 428 5.39 -14.64 -16.32
CA GLY A 428 6.47 -13.65 -16.32
C GLY A 428 6.30 -12.49 -15.34
N VAL A 429 5.28 -12.53 -14.48
CA VAL A 429 4.94 -11.44 -13.55
C VAL A 429 4.93 -11.96 -12.12
N MET A 430 5.69 -11.31 -11.26
CA MET A 430 5.70 -11.50 -9.80
C MET A 430 4.50 -10.78 -9.18
N ARG A 431 4.10 -11.17 -7.97
CA ARG A 431 2.97 -10.60 -7.26
C ARG A 431 3.40 -10.26 -5.83
N GLY A 432 2.95 -9.12 -5.34
CA GLY A 432 3.14 -8.69 -3.96
C GLY A 432 2.56 -7.30 -3.75
N ASP A 433 2.76 -6.73 -2.57
CA ASP A 433 2.33 -5.39 -2.23
C ASP A 433 3.47 -4.35 -2.36
N CYS A 434 3.34 -3.17 -1.73
CA CYS A 434 4.38 -2.14 -1.77
C CYS A 434 5.62 -2.53 -0.95
N ASP A 435 5.45 -3.31 0.11
CA ASP A 435 6.52 -3.82 0.96
C ASP A 435 7.40 -4.82 0.19
N ASP A 436 6.77 -5.72 -0.55
CA ASP A 436 7.42 -6.76 -1.35
C ASP A 436 8.23 -6.16 -2.50
N LEU A 437 7.65 -5.19 -3.23
CA LEU A 437 8.35 -4.49 -4.31
C LEU A 437 9.54 -3.69 -3.79
N SER A 438 9.38 -3.03 -2.64
CA SER A 438 10.46 -2.29 -1.99
C SER A 438 11.62 -3.20 -1.57
N GLU A 439 11.35 -4.45 -1.17
CA GLU A 439 12.40 -5.43 -0.87
C GLU A 439 13.21 -5.84 -2.11
N ILE A 440 12.52 -6.01 -3.25
CA ILE A 440 13.16 -6.27 -4.54
C ILE A 440 14.11 -5.12 -4.86
N TYR A 441 13.62 -3.88 -4.83
CA TYR A 441 14.43 -2.69 -5.11
C TYR A 441 15.60 -2.54 -4.14
N HIS A 442 15.38 -2.73 -2.84
CA HIS A 442 16.43 -2.69 -1.84
C HIS A 442 17.55 -3.69 -2.16
N THR A 443 17.20 -4.92 -2.55
CA THR A 443 18.20 -5.94 -2.90
C THR A 443 18.95 -5.60 -4.18
N LEU A 444 18.28 -5.08 -5.20
CA LEU A 444 18.90 -4.69 -6.47
C LEU A 444 19.85 -3.51 -6.29
N LEU A 445 19.41 -2.46 -5.59
CA LEU A 445 20.22 -1.28 -5.29
C LEU A 445 21.45 -1.63 -4.43
N THR A 446 21.31 -2.53 -3.46
CA THR A 446 22.45 -3.03 -2.67
C THR A 446 23.48 -3.72 -3.58
N ARG A 447 23.05 -4.54 -4.55
CA ARG A 447 23.95 -5.18 -5.53
C ARG A 447 24.63 -4.18 -6.47
N GLN A 448 23.99 -3.04 -6.71
CA GLN A 448 24.55 -1.93 -7.47
C GLN A 448 25.51 -1.05 -6.65
N GLY A 449 25.69 -1.35 -5.36
CA GLY A 449 26.60 -0.62 -4.48
C GLY A 449 26.00 0.65 -3.86
N HIS A 450 24.68 0.81 -3.91
CA HIS A 450 23.98 1.86 -3.18
C HIS A 450 23.76 1.45 -1.71
N LEU A 451 23.38 2.42 -0.89
CA LEU A 451 22.93 2.24 0.50
C LEU A 451 21.41 2.49 0.58
N PRO A 452 20.58 1.57 0.07
CA PRO A 452 19.13 1.74 0.09
C PRO A 452 18.55 1.46 1.48
N GLN A 453 17.40 2.05 1.75
CA GLN A 453 16.53 1.75 2.89
C GLN A 453 15.10 1.58 2.39
N VAL A 454 14.29 0.80 3.12
CA VAL A 454 12.84 0.77 2.88
C VAL A 454 12.22 1.81 3.80
N PHE A 455 11.62 2.85 3.23
CA PHE A 455 10.93 3.91 3.95
C PHE A 455 9.55 3.48 4.42
N ASN A 456 9.20 3.88 5.63
CA ASN A 456 7.85 3.82 6.19
C ASN A 456 7.12 5.12 5.86
N LEU A 457 6.19 5.09 4.92
CA LEU A 457 5.38 6.23 4.49
C LEU A 457 3.91 5.99 4.88
N PRO A 458 3.05 7.03 4.95
CA PRO A 458 1.65 6.84 5.34
C PRO A 458 0.92 5.81 4.45
N ARG A 459 0.59 4.65 5.03
CA ARG A 459 -0.06 3.51 4.34
C ARG A 459 0.71 3.02 3.10
N HIS A 460 2.03 3.20 3.08
CA HIS A 460 2.85 2.87 1.93
C HIS A 460 4.29 2.54 2.32
N ALA A 461 4.91 1.62 1.58
CA ALA A 461 6.34 1.34 1.66
C ALA A 461 7.01 1.71 0.33
N ALA A 462 8.19 2.31 0.41
CA ALA A 462 9.00 2.65 -0.76
C ALA A 462 10.48 2.37 -0.49
N CYS A 463 11.26 2.07 -1.51
CA CYS A 463 12.71 1.95 -1.37
C CYS A 463 13.39 3.26 -1.77
N GLY A 464 14.21 3.82 -0.88
CA GLY A 464 14.94 5.06 -1.14
C GLY A 464 16.43 4.95 -0.88
N TRP A 465 17.22 5.77 -1.58
CA TRP A 465 18.67 5.94 -1.34
C TRP A 465 19.10 7.36 -1.64
N SER A 466 20.19 7.80 -1.00
CA SER A 466 20.71 9.14 -1.15
C SER A 466 22.14 9.12 -1.69
N HIS A 467 22.48 10.07 -2.54
CA HIS A 467 23.83 10.25 -3.05
C HIS A 467 24.09 11.72 -3.39
N ARG A 468 25.37 12.10 -3.54
CA ARG A 468 25.72 13.45 -4.02
C ARG A 468 25.78 13.46 -5.53
N GLN A 469 25.12 14.45 -6.14
CA GLN A 469 25.18 14.74 -7.56
C GLN A 469 25.70 16.17 -7.75
N GLY A 470 27.00 16.30 -8.04
CA GLY A 470 27.68 17.59 -7.97
C GLY A 470 27.75 18.09 -6.52
N ASP A 471 27.32 19.33 -6.29
CA ASP A 471 27.33 19.94 -4.95
C ASP A 471 26.10 19.58 -4.10
N ARG A 472 25.01 19.11 -4.73
CA ARG A 472 23.73 18.82 -4.08
C ARG A 472 23.58 17.35 -3.68
N TRP A 473 22.77 17.11 -2.67
CA TRP A 473 22.25 15.80 -2.34
C TRP A 473 21.00 15.49 -3.15
N THR A 474 20.91 14.26 -3.62
CA THR A 474 19.75 13.72 -4.31
C THR A 474 19.29 12.47 -3.56
N THR A 475 18.03 12.46 -3.14
CA THR A 475 17.38 11.27 -2.60
C THR A 475 16.38 10.76 -3.63
N GLN A 476 16.57 9.53 -4.09
CA GLN A 476 15.67 8.89 -5.04
C GLN A 476 14.76 7.91 -4.32
N VAL A 477 13.53 7.77 -4.80
CA VAL A 477 12.50 6.90 -4.22
C VAL A 477 11.88 6.04 -5.33
N LEU A 478 11.94 4.72 -5.15
CA LEU A 478 11.27 3.72 -5.96
C LEU A 478 10.10 3.15 -5.18
N HIS A 479 8.91 3.16 -5.78
CA HIS A 479 7.68 2.74 -5.12
C HIS A 479 6.72 2.07 -6.12
N THR A 480 5.44 1.93 -5.78
CA THR A 480 4.45 1.33 -6.70
C THR A 480 3.97 2.27 -7.80
N GLY A 481 4.41 3.52 -7.80
CA GLY A 481 4.19 4.53 -8.83
C GLY A 481 5.48 4.97 -9.52
N GLN A 482 5.48 6.19 -10.06
CA GLN A 482 6.61 6.78 -10.79
C GLN A 482 7.84 6.93 -9.88
N PRO A 483 9.07 6.68 -10.38
CA PRO A 483 10.27 6.90 -9.58
C PRO A 483 10.45 8.40 -9.31
N LEU A 484 10.71 8.79 -8.07
CA LEU A 484 10.85 10.19 -7.66
C LEU A 484 12.30 10.56 -7.32
N ALA A 485 12.66 11.83 -7.48
CA ALA A 485 13.96 12.39 -7.11
C ALA A 485 13.81 13.75 -6.44
N PHE A 486 14.36 13.86 -5.23
CA PHE A 486 14.31 15.07 -4.41
C PHE A 486 15.72 15.63 -4.20
N HIS A 487 15.86 16.94 -4.25
CA HIS A 487 17.16 17.60 -4.30
C HIS A 487 17.33 18.64 -3.19
N GLY A 488 18.42 18.56 -2.42
CA GLY A 488 18.74 19.49 -1.33
C GLY A 488 20.22 19.90 -1.32
N ASP A 489 20.56 21.00 -0.68
CA ASP A 489 21.96 21.38 -0.45
C ASP A 489 22.56 20.50 0.66
N THR A 490 21.71 20.02 1.57
CA THR A 490 22.02 19.00 2.58
C THR A 490 21.25 17.69 2.34
N LEU A 491 21.72 16.61 2.97
CA LEU A 491 21.03 15.32 2.93
C LEU A 491 19.63 15.46 3.56
N GLU A 492 19.59 16.13 4.71
CA GLU A 492 18.41 16.40 5.50
C GLU A 492 17.36 17.17 4.69
N GLU A 493 17.74 18.22 3.96
CA GLU A 493 16.82 18.94 3.07
C GLU A 493 16.20 18.07 1.98
N SER A 494 16.99 17.17 1.38
CA SER A 494 16.45 16.24 0.37
C SER A 494 15.48 15.22 0.98
N LEU A 495 15.73 14.76 2.21
CA LEU A 495 14.87 13.83 2.94
C LEU A 495 13.59 14.51 3.43
N ALA A 496 13.67 15.77 3.88
CA ALA A 496 12.51 16.55 4.28
C ALA A 496 11.50 16.69 3.12
N GLN A 497 12.00 16.90 1.89
CA GLN A 497 11.15 16.94 0.69
C GLN A 497 10.48 15.58 0.43
N VAL A 498 11.22 14.47 0.55
CA VAL A 498 10.65 13.11 0.40
C VAL A 498 9.46 12.92 1.36
N PHE A 499 9.67 13.12 2.65
CA PHE A 499 8.61 12.83 3.62
C PHE A 499 7.48 13.87 3.55
N GLY A 500 7.77 15.12 3.21
CA GLY A 500 6.75 16.15 2.97
C GLY A 500 5.88 15.90 1.73
N HIS A 501 6.42 15.21 0.72
CA HIS A 501 5.67 14.81 -0.48
C HIS A 501 4.59 13.77 -0.13
N PHE A 502 4.93 12.75 0.67
CA PHE A 502 3.99 11.69 1.05
C PHE A 502 3.11 12.03 2.27
N ASP A 503 3.54 12.98 3.10
CA ASP A 503 2.82 13.44 4.28
C ASP A 503 2.92 14.96 4.42
N GLN A 504 1.88 15.68 3.97
CA GLN A 504 1.84 17.15 4.05
C GLN A 504 1.77 17.67 5.49
N GLU A 505 1.43 16.82 6.46
CA GLU A 505 1.41 17.17 7.89
C GLU A 505 2.74 16.86 8.57
N ASN A 506 3.66 16.18 7.88
CA ASN A 506 4.96 15.83 8.43
C ASN A 506 5.79 17.09 8.71
N THR A 507 6.27 17.18 9.95
CA THR A 507 7.14 18.27 10.40
C THR A 507 8.60 17.85 10.56
N ASP A 508 8.96 16.64 10.12
CA ASP A 508 10.34 16.17 10.13
C ASP A 508 11.20 17.01 9.17
N ASN A 509 12.33 17.50 9.68
CA ASN A 509 13.31 18.29 8.93
C ASN A 509 14.34 17.43 8.19
N GLY A 510 14.11 16.10 8.12
CA GLY A 510 14.96 15.13 7.44
C GLY A 510 16.18 14.69 8.25
N THR A 511 16.26 15.07 9.53
CA THR A 511 17.29 14.55 10.45
C THR A 511 17.03 13.11 10.88
N LEU A 512 15.77 12.67 10.81
CA LEU A 512 15.37 11.28 11.01
C LEU A 512 14.82 10.71 9.69
N VAL A 513 14.96 9.40 9.56
CA VAL A 513 14.45 8.60 8.45
C VAL A 513 13.56 7.53 9.05
N HIS A 514 12.31 7.50 8.59
CA HIS A 514 11.32 6.50 8.98
C HIS A 514 11.54 5.28 8.08
N VAL A 515 12.04 4.18 8.65
CA VAL A 515 12.41 2.96 7.90
C VAL A 515 11.62 1.75 8.37
N LEU A 516 11.46 0.78 7.47
CA LEU A 516 10.88 -0.53 7.74
C LEU A 516 12.00 -1.58 7.79
N LEU A 517 12.15 -2.25 8.93
CA LEU A 517 13.14 -3.32 9.11
C LEU A 517 12.43 -4.66 9.33
N ARG A 518 12.96 -5.73 8.74
CA ARG A 518 12.58 -7.12 9.02
C ARG A 518 13.72 -7.82 9.73
N PHE A 519 13.44 -8.46 10.86
CA PHE A 519 14.42 -9.30 11.54
C PHE A 519 14.19 -10.79 11.26
N ALA A 520 15.22 -11.60 11.47
CA ALA A 520 15.24 -12.98 11.01
C ALA A 520 14.11 -13.81 11.66
N GLY A 521 13.32 -14.49 10.81
CA GLY A 521 12.21 -15.35 11.24
C GLY A 521 10.85 -14.66 11.28
N GLU A 522 10.77 -13.36 11.01
CA GLU A 522 9.51 -12.61 10.94
C GLU A 522 8.98 -12.52 9.50
N ASN A 523 7.65 -12.47 9.38
CA ASN A 523 6.90 -12.28 8.13
C ASN A 523 6.41 -10.84 7.93
N THR A 524 6.70 -9.92 8.84
CA THR A 524 6.31 -8.51 8.73
C THR A 524 7.51 -7.60 8.94
N ARG A 525 7.43 -6.36 8.44
CA ARG A 525 8.39 -5.31 8.78
C ARG A 525 7.85 -4.47 9.92
N SER A 526 8.77 -3.94 10.73
CA SER A 526 8.44 -2.96 11.77
C SER A 526 8.98 -1.60 11.40
N ALA A 527 8.22 -0.57 11.76
CA ALA A 527 8.62 0.81 11.61
C ALA A 527 9.64 1.21 12.68
N TRP A 528 10.70 1.90 12.25
CA TRP A 528 11.76 2.46 13.08
C TRP A 528 12.08 3.87 12.63
N ARG A 529 12.67 4.68 13.51
CA ARG A 529 13.16 6.02 13.20
C ARG A 529 14.64 6.07 13.51
N LEU A 530 15.45 6.34 12.49
CA LEU A 530 16.91 6.35 12.60
C LEU A 530 17.47 7.66 12.08
N GLY A 531 18.64 8.09 12.58
CA GLY A 531 19.29 9.31 12.09
C GLY A 531 19.64 9.23 10.60
N SER A 532 19.47 10.34 9.88
CA SER A 532 19.72 10.50 8.43
C SER A 532 21.05 9.92 7.94
N ARG A 533 22.07 9.87 8.81
CA ARG A 533 23.39 9.29 8.54
C ARG A 533 23.32 7.84 8.02
N ILE A 534 22.28 7.06 8.34
CA ILE A 534 22.09 5.71 7.78
C ILE A 534 22.01 5.69 6.25
N MET A 535 21.71 6.83 5.61
CA MET A 535 21.60 6.95 4.16
C MET A 535 22.95 7.20 3.47
N ARG A 536 24.01 7.54 4.23
CA ARG A 536 25.34 7.90 3.68
C ARG A 536 26.53 7.16 4.27
N ASP A 537 26.35 6.45 5.39
CA ASP A 537 27.43 5.77 6.11
C ASP A 537 27.04 4.31 6.37
N VAL A 538 27.70 3.38 5.68
CA VAL A 538 27.39 1.94 5.73
C VAL A 538 27.64 1.34 7.12
N ASP A 539 28.72 1.74 7.80
CA ASP A 539 29.11 1.16 9.08
C ASP A 539 28.18 1.65 10.19
N TYR A 540 27.82 2.94 10.12
CA TYR A 540 26.80 3.53 10.99
C TYR A 540 25.43 2.86 10.76
N ALA A 541 25.00 2.69 9.50
CA ALA A 541 23.74 2.03 9.17
C ALA A 541 23.69 0.60 9.73
N GLN A 542 24.73 -0.20 9.52
CA GLN A 542 24.82 -1.57 10.04
C GLN A 542 24.75 -1.60 11.57
N THR A 543 25.44 -0.65 12.22
CA THR A 543 25.46 -0.55 13.69
C THR A 543 24.08 -0.17 14.22
N MET A 544 23.44 0.84 13.64
CA MET A 544 22.10 1.25 14.07
C MET A 544 21.04 0.18 13.82
N ILE A 545 21.11 -0.55 12.69
CA ILE A 545 20.24 -1.71 12.43
C ILE A 545 20.49 -2.82 13.45
N ALA A 546 21.73 -3.08 13.84
CA ALA A 546 22.04 -4.03 14.91
C ALA A 546 21.49 -3.58 16.27
N VAL A 547 21.54 -2.28 16.59
CA VAL A 547 20.90 -1.72 17.78
C VAL A 547 19.38 -1.91 17.70
N GLN A 548 18.73 -1.66 16.56
CA GLN A 548 17.29 -1.91 16.39
C GLN A 548 16.94 -3.39 16.50
N ARG A 549 17.82 -4.29 16.05
CA ARG A 549 17.67 -5.73 16.28
C ARG A 549 17.68 -6.04 17.78
N ASP A 550 18.57 -5.41 18.53
CA ASP A 550 18.66 -5.59 19.97
C ASP A 550 17.42 -5.00 20.69
N TRP A 551 16.87 -3.87 20.20
CA TRP A 551 15.57 -3.37 20.62
C TRP A 551 14.45 -4.38 20.36
N HIS A 552 14.43 -4.92 19.14
CA HIS A 552 13.39 -5.83 18.70
C HIS A 552 13.36 -7.12 19.53
N PHE A 553 14.52 -7.68 19.88
CA PHE A 553 14.60 -8.86 20.74
C PHE A 553 14.67 -8.53 22.24
N HIS A 554 14.57 -7.25 22.61
CA HIS A 554 14.66 -6.77 24.00
C HIS A 554 15.98 -7.15 24.70
N THR A 555 17.07 -7.30 23.95
CA THR A 555 18.44 -7.51 24.45
C THR A 555 19.17 -6.18 24.62
N PHE A 556 18.58 -5.29 25.42
CA PHE A 556 18.97 -3.90 25.55
C PHE A 556 20.40 -3.69 26.07
N ALA A 557 20.95 -4.62 26.85
CA ALA A 557 22.31 -4.53 27.38
C ALA A 557 23.35 -4.35 26.27
N GLN A 558 23.20 -5.08 25.16
CA GLN A 558 24.11 -5.01 24.02
C GLN A 558 23.94 -3.70 23.25
N GLY A 559 22.69 -3.25 23.05
CA GLY A 559 22.39 -1.94 22.46
C GLY A 559 23.00 -0.79 23.28
N ILE A 560 22.79 -0.80 24.60
CA ILE A 560 23.33 0.21 25.53
C ILE A 560 24.86 0.22 25.47
N ALA A 561 25.50 -0.95 25.53
CA ALA A 561 26.96 -1.04 25.43
C ALA A 561 27.48 -0.49 24.09
N THR A 562 26.77 -0.78 23.00
CA THR A 562 27.10 -0.30 21.65
C THR A 562 27.02 1.22 21.57
N MET A 563 25.91 1.82 22.00
CA MET A 563 25.72 3.28 21.97
C MET A 563 26.73 4.00 22.88
N ARG A 564 26.96 3.49 24.10
CA ARG A 564 27.96 4.06 25.02
C ARG A 564 29.37 4.03 24.42
N ARG A 565 29.74 2.93 23.75
CA ARG A 565 31.03 2.82 23.06
C ARG A 565 31.15 3.83 21.92
N MET A 566 30.15 3.92 21.04
CA MET A 566 30.17 4.90 19.93
C MET A 566 30.39 6.32 20.44
N ILE A 567 29.64 6.71 21.48
CA ILE A 567 29.76 8.02 22.12
C ILE A 567 31.15 8.20 22.74
N ALA A 568 31.67 7.20 23.45
CA ALA A 568 33.00 7.25 24.07
C ALA A 568 34.14 7.34 23.03
N ASP A 569 33.96 6.71 21.87
CA ASP A 569 34.89 6.75 20.73
C ASP A 569 34.81 8.08 19.95
N GLY A 570 33.94 9.02 20.38
CA GLY A 570 33.83 10.38 19.85
C GLY A 570 32.64 10.61 18.91
N ASP A 571 31.84 9.58 18.61
CA ASP A 571 30.60 9.70 17.83
C ASP A 571 29.44 10.14 18.73
N ALA A 572 29.51 11.39 19.18
CA ALA A 572 28.56 11.98 20.11
C ALA A 572 27.43 12.74 19.40
N ALA A 573 26.96 12.26 18.23
CA ALA A 573 25.81 12.88 17.55
C ALA A 573 24.55 12.85 18.45
N SER A 574 23.67 13.85 18.35
CA SER A 574 22.42 13.92 19.14
C SER A 574 21.57 12.66 19.00
N ALA A 575 21.45 12.12 17.79
CA ALA A 575 20.74 10.87 17.52
C ALA A 575 21.27 9.69 18.35
N ASN A 576 22.57 9.58 18.57
CA ASN A 576 23.16 8.49 19.36
C ASN A 576 22.79 8.60 20.85
N TRP A 577 22.75 9.82 21.38
CA TRP A 577 22.31 10.09 22.74
C TRP A 577 20.81 9.85 22.93
N SER A 578 19.98 10.26 21.96
CA SER A 578 18.53 10.01 22.00
C SER A 578 18.22 8.50 21.93
N GLU A 579 18.94 7.76 21.08
CA GLU A 579 18.83 6.30 21.00
C GLU A 579 19.18 5.64 22.35
N LEU A 580 20.28 6.07 22.97
CA LEU A 580 20.71 5.61 24.29
C LEU A 580 19.66 5.93 25.37
N ALA A 581 19.07 7.13 25.34
CA ALA A 581 17.97 7.50 26.24
C ALA A 581 16.75 6.57 26.06
N GLY A 582 16.42 6.24 24.82
CA GLY A 582 15.38 5.27 24.49
C GLY A 582 15.64 3.88 25.09
N LEU A 583 16.87 3.38 24.98
CA LEU A 583 17.29 2.08 25.52
C LEU A 583 17.21 2.07 27.06
N TYR A 584 17.66 3.13 27.72
CA TYR A 584 17.55 3.27 29.18
C TYR A 584 16.08 3.31 29.65
N ARG A 585 15.21 3.99 28.91
CA ARG A 585 13.77 3.98 29.18
C ARG A 585 13.20 2.55 29.17
N ARG A 586 13.59 1.71 28.21
CA ARG A 586 13.09 0.33 28.10
C ARG A 586 13.56 -0.60 29.22
N THR A 587 14.56 -0.19 29.98
CA THR A 587 15.12 -0.94 31.10
C THR A 587 14.78 -0.29 32.45
N GLY A 588 13.90 0.73 32.47
CA GLY A 588 13.48 1.43 33.69
C GLY A 588 14.56 2.33 34.32
N GLN A 589 15.69 2.58 33.63
CA GLN A 589 16.78 3.43 34.11
C GLN A 589 16.49 4.91 33.80
N TRP A 590 15.44 5.45 34.42
CA TRP A 590 14.89 6.76 34.08
C TRP A 590 15.88 7.93 34.27
N HIS A 591 16.74 7.87 35.29
CA HIS A 591 17.75 8.90 35.52
C HIS A 591 18.81 8.93 34.42
N ALA A 592 19.37 7.77 34.06
CA ALA A 592 20.26 7.64 32.91
C ALA A 592 19.58 8.08 31.58
N ALA A 593 18.31 7.75 31.38
CA ALA A 593 17.54 8.20 30.22
C ALA A 593 17.43 9.73 30.15
N VAL A 594 17.09 10.39 31.27
CA VAL A 594 17.04 11.86 31.38
C VAL A 594 18.41 12.49 31.13
N ALA A 595 19.48 11.90 31.65
CA ALA A 595 20.84 12.41 31.45
C ALA A 595 21.27 12.32 29.98
N ALA A 596 21.01 11.19 29.32
CA ALA A 596 21.30 10.99 27.90
C ALA A 596 20.48 11.94 27.02
N GLU A 597 19.18 12.12 27.29
CA GLU A 597 18.33 13.02 26.50
C GLU A 597 18.72 14.50 26.67
N ARG A 598 19.18 14.91 27.87
CA ARG A 598 19.78 16.24 28.06
C ARG A 598 21.05 16.43 27.23
N ALA A 599 21.90 15.40 27.14
CA ALA A 599 23.10 15.44 26.31
C ALA A 599 22.74 15.52 24.81
N SER A 600 21.72 14.78 24.37
CA SER A 600 21.14 14.89 23.02
C SER A 600 20.68 16.31 22.73
N LEU A 601 19.82 16.86 23.60
CA LEU A 601 19.24 18.20 23.43
C LEU A 601 20.30 19.31 23.33
N ALA A 602 21.41 19.19 24.08
CA ALA A 602 22.50 20.16 24.05
C ALA A 602 23.26 20.22 22.71
N LEU A 603 23.03 19.26 21.81
CA LEU A 603 23.69 19.11 20.51
C LEU A 603 22.76 19.42 19.33
N ILE A 604 21.48 19.74 19.59
CA ILE A 604 20.51 20.07 18.54
C ILE A 604 20.51 21.58 18.34
N ASP A 605 20.88 22.05 17.15
CA ASP A 605 20.87 23.48 16.82
C ASP A 605 19.52 23.96 16.26
N ASP A 606 18.74 23.07 15.64
CA ASP A 606 17.43 23.41 15.06
C ASP A 606 16.37 23.65 16.15
N PRO A 607 15.77 24.85 16.24
CA PRO A 607 14.76 25.15 17.25
C PRO A 607 13.53 24.25 17.18
N THR A 608 13.16 23.75 15.99
CA THR A 608 12.00 22.87 15.82
C THR A 608 12.28 21.47 16.38
N ALA A 609 13.41 20.87 16.01
CA ALA A 609 13.85 19.59 16.57
C ALA A 609 14.06 19.65 18.10
N GLN A 610 14.47 20.79 18.64
CA GLN A 610 14.54 20.98 20.10
C GLN A 610 13.16 20.85 20.78
N LEU A 611 12.06 21.24 20.13
CA LEU A 611 10.72 21.11 20.72
C LEU A 611 10.38 19.65 21.01
N ASP A 612 10.61 18.75 20.05
CA ASP A 612 10.31 17.32 20.20
C ASP A 612 11.24 16.62 21.20
N ALA A 613 12.54 16.96 21.20
CA ALA A 613 13.48 16.46 22.19
C ALA A 613 13.10 16.90 23.61
N ARG A 614 12.66 18.15 23.80
CA ARG A 614 12.19 18.66 25.10
C ARG A 614 10.91 17.99 25.56
N LEU A 615 9.98 17.73 24.65
CA LEU A 615 8.78 16.94 24.93
C LEU A 615 9.15 15.52 25.39
N THR A 616 10.08 14.86 24.70
CA THR A 616 10.61 13.55 25.11
C THR A 616 11.23 13.60 26.51
N LEU A 617 12.07 14.61 26.77
CA LEU A 617 12.69 14.85 28.06
C LEU A 617 11.67 15.02 29.20
N ILE A 618 10.60 15.79 28.99
CA ILE A 618 9.51 15.97 29.98
C ILE A 618 8.89 14.62 30.34
N SER A 619 8.57 13.79 29.33
CA SER A 619 7.99 12.47 29.55
C SER A 619 8.92 11.55 30.35
N LEU A 620 10.23 11.55 30.02
CA LEU A 620 11.24 10.80 30.77
C LEU A 620 11.37 11.26 32.22
N MET A 621 11.33 12.58 32.46
CA MET A 621 11.37 13.15 33.82
C MET A 621 10.15 12.74 34.64
N VAL A 622 8.94 12.77 34.06
CA VAL A 622 7.73 12.33 34.75
C VAL A 622 7.81 10.84 35.12
N ARG A 623 8.24 9.98 34.20
CA ARG A 623 8.42 8.55 34.45
C ARG A 623 9.52 8.22 35.48
N GLY A 624 10.52 9.09 35.59
CA GLY A 624 11.58 8.99 36.60
C GLY A 624 11.30 9.74 37.90
N ASP A 625 10.03 10.02 38.21
CA ASP A 625 9.58 10.74 39.41
C ASP A 625 10.18 12.15 39.61
N GLN A 626 10.70 12.77 38.55
CA GLN A 626 11.26 14.12 38.53
C GLN A 626 10.20 15.19 38.17
N HIS A 627 8.97 15.08 38.72
CA HIS A 627 7.81 15.90 38.33
C HIS A 627 8.06 17.42 38.41
N ALA A 628 8.80 17.89 39.41
CA ALA A 628 9.12 19.32 39.55
C ALA A 628 10.06 19.82 38.44
N ALA A 629 11.04 19.01 38.05
CA ALA A 629 11.93 19.34 36.93
C ALA A 629 11.17 19.28 35.60
N ALA A 630 10.27 18.30 35.44
CA ALA A 630 9.40 18.20 34.28
C ALA A 630 8.51 19.44 34.12
N GLU A 631 7.93 19.93 35.23
CA GLU A 631 7.13 21.16 35.22
C GLU A 631 7.95 22.38 34.84
N GLN A 632 9.17 22.51 35.38
CA GLN A 632 10.07 23.62 35.03
C GLN A 632 10.43 23.60 33.54
N GLU A 633 10.77 22.42 33.01
CA GLU A 633 11.08 22.22 31.60
C GLU A 633 9.89 22.55 30.70
N ALA A 634 8.69 22.07 31.07
CA ALA A 634 7.45 22.38 30.38
C ALA A 634 7.15 23.88 30.34
N ARG A 635 7.33 24.61 31.46
CA ARG A 635 7.15 26.08 31.50
C ARG A 635 8.14 26.80 30.61
N ALA A 636 9.40 26.36 30.59
CA ALA A 636 10.42 26.93 29.72
C ALA A 636 10.11 26.67 28.23
N LEU A 637 9.59 25.47 27.91
CA LEU A 637 9.14 25.12 26.55
C LEU A 637 7.97 25.99 26.13
N LEU A 638 6.93 26.11 26.96
CA LEU A 638 5.76 26.94 26.69
C LEU A 638 6.14 28.41 26.49
N THR A 639 7.07 28.95 27.28
CA THR A 639 7.58 30.32 27.10
C THR A 639 8.26 30.48 25.73
N THR A 640 9.04 29.49 25.31
CA THR A 640 9.71 29.49 24.00
C THR A 640 8.68 29.47 22.87
N VAL A 641 7.70 28.58 22.98
CA VAL A 641 6.64 28.42 21.96
C VAL A 641 5.76 29.66 21.89
N GLU A 642 5.41 30.26 23.02
CA GLU A 642 4.61 31.48 23.06
C GLU A 642 5.34 32.65 22.37
N GLN A 643 6.64 32.82 22.64
CA GLN A 643 7.45 33.88 22.05
C GLN A 643 7.67 33.70 20.54
N GLN A 644 7.85 32.46 20.08
CA GLN A 644 8.22 32.17 18.70
C GLN A 644 7.00 31.93 17.79
N PHE A 645 5.96 31.26 18.28
CA PHE A 645 4.91 30.70 17.43
C PHE A 645 3.51 31.24 17.71
N ALA A 646 3.22 31.82 18.87
CA ALA A 646 1.84 32.20 19.22
C ALA A 646 1.19 33.17 18.23
N LYS A 647 1.98 34.09 17.66
CA LYS A 647 1.49 35.09 16.71
C LYS A 647 1.50 34.61 15.26
N GLU A 648 2.59 33.96 14.84
CA GLU A 648 2.83 33.60 13.44
C GLU A 648 2.26 32.22 13.08
N GLN A 649 2.20 31.30 14.05
CA GLN A 649 1.76 29.92 13.88
C GLN A 649 0.85 29.47 15.04
N PRO A 650 -0.35 30.06 15.20
CA PRO A 650 -1.23 29.80 16.34
C PRO A 650 -1.68 28.33 16.45
N ALA A 651 -1.79 27.62 15.32
CA ALA A 651 -2.11 26.18 15.32
C ALA A 651 -0.96 25.34 15.91
N LEU A 652 0.30 25.62 15.53
CA LEU A 652 1.47 24.97 16.10
C LEU A 652 1.58 25.26 17.60
N HIS A 653 1.34 26.51 18.01
CA HIS A 653 1.33 26.89 19.43
C HIS A 653 0.32 26.05 20.24
N LEU A 654 -0.91 25.93 19.76
CA LEU A 654 -1.94 25.14 20.43
C LEU A 654 -1.59 23.65 20.48
N ARG A 655 -1.07 23.10 19.37
CA ARG A 655 -0.59 21.71 19.29
C ARG A 655 0.53 21.44 20.28
N MET A 656 1.47 22.37 20.46
CA MET A 656 2.55 22.25 21.44
C MET A 656 2.03 22.28 22.88
N ILE A 657 1.06 23.14 23.19
CA ILE A 657 0.39 23.15 24.50
C ILE A 657 -0.29 21.80 24.78
N HIS A 658 -1.01 21.28 23.78
CA HIS A 658 -1.66 19.98 23.87
C HIS A 658 -0.65 18.85 24.11
N ASN A 659 0.45 18.85 23.36
CA ASN A 659 1.55 17.89 23.51
C ASN A 659 2.23 17.94 24.88
N VAL A 660 2.40 19.13 25.47
CA VAL A 660 2.92 19.29 26.83
C VAL A 660 1.94 18.71 27.83
N TYR A 661 0.65 19.04 27.71
CA TYR A 661 -0.40 18.52 28.58
C TYR A 661 -0.40 16.98 28.61
N GLN A 662 -0.33 16.33 27.45
CA GLN A 662 -0.35 14.86 27.33
C GLN A 662 0.87 14.15 27.97
N ARG A 663 1.95 14.87 28.28
CA ARG A 663 3.21 14.29 28.81
C ARG A 663 3.43 14.55 30.29
N LEU A 664 2.65 15.46 30.88
CA LEU A 664 2.67 15.72 32.31
C LEU A 664 1.78 14.72 33.04
N ASP A 665 2.11 14.47 34.31
CA ASP A 665 1.23 13.72 35.20
C ASP A 665 0.18 14.68 35.77
N PRO A 666 -1.12 14.54 35.48
CA PRO A 666 -2.10 15.52 35.91
C PRO A 666 -2.31 15.53 37.44
N ALA A 667 -2.07 14.43 38.14
CA ALA A 667 -2.14 14.36 39.60
C ALA A 667 -0.95 15.05 40.27
N LYS A 668 0.27 14.88 39.73
CA LYS A 668 1.51 15.45 40.29
C LYS A 668 1.84 16.85 39.78
N ASN A 669 1.42 17.21 38.58
CA ASN A 669 1.61 18.52 37.92
C ASN A 669 0.31 19.35 37.84
N ARG A 670 -0.60 19.13 38.80
CA ARG A 670 -1.98 19.66 38.82
C ARG A 670 -2.13 21.13 38.45
N THR A 671 -1.25 22.00 38.95
CA THR A 671 -1.34 23.44 38.71
C THR A 671 -1.08 23.79 37.25
N LEU A 672 -0.04 23.20 36.63
CA LEU A 672 0.28 23.47 35.23
C LEU A 672 -0.72 22.82 34.29
N THR A 673 -1.13 21.57 34.55
CA THR A 673 -2.10 20.88 33.69
C THR A 673 -3.47 21.58 33.70
N ALA A 674 -3.96 22.03 34.87
CA ALA A 674 -5.18 22.85 34.95
C ALA A 674 -5.03 24.19 34.21
N ASP A 675 -3.85 24.82 34.26
CA ASP A 675 -3.58 26.06 33.52
C ASP A 675 -3.64 25.85 31.99
N LEU A 676 -2.99 24.80 31.49
CA LEU A 676 -2.98 24.45 30.06
C LEU A 676 -4.38 24.15 29.53
N LEU A 677 -5.18 23.42 30.31
CA LEU A 677 -6.57 23.13 29.97
C LEU A 677 -7.43 24.39 29.97
N SER A 678 -7.47 25.12 31.10
CA SER A 678 -8.42 26.22 31.30
C SER A 678 -8.09 27.50 30.55
N ARG A 679 -6.81 27.82 30.36
CA ARG A 679 -6.40 29.07 29.70
C ARG A 679 -6.19 28.93 28.20
N HIS A 680 -5.88 27.73 27.72
CA HIS A 680 -5.46 27.54 26.33
C HIS A 680 -6.35 26.56 25.56
N LEU A 681 -6.39 25.28 25.95
CA LEU A 681 -7.05 24.24 25.16
C LEU A 681 -8.58 24.41 25.15
N LEU A 682 -9.19 24.54 26.32
CA LEU A 682 -10.65 24.65 26.44
C LEU A 682 -11.20 25.90 25.74
N PRO A 683 -10.66 27.13 25.94
CA PRO A 683 -11.15 28.31 25.24
C PRO A 683 -11.01 28.23 23.72
N ALA A 684 -9.89 27.68 23.22
CA ALA A 684 -9.68 27.51 21.79
C ALA A 684 -10.72 26.55 21.18
N MET A 685 -10.96 25.42 21.85
CA MET A 685 -11.93 24.42 21.40
C MET A 685 -13.38 24.90 21.54
N GLU A 686 -13.73 25.63 22.61
CA GLU A 686 -15.04 26.27 22.78
C GLU A 686 -15.31 27.28 21.65
N ALA A 687 -14.31 28.06 21.23
CA ALA A 687 -14.44 29.01 20.13
C ALA A 687 -14.60 28.32 18.76
N GLN A 688 -13.94 27.17 18.55
CA GLN A 688 -14.03 26.43 17.29
C GLN A 688 -15.29 25.57 17.17
N ARG A 689 -15.81 25.04 18.29
CA ARG A 689 -16.93 24.09 18.29
C ARG A 689 -18.15 24.56 17.47
N PRO A 690 -18.68 25.79 17.60
CA PRO A 690 -19.83 26.24 16.81
C PRO A 690 -19.58 26.19 15.30
N ASN A 691 -18.37 26.54 14.86
CA ASN A 691 -17.99 26.49 13.45
C ASN A 691 -17.92 25.05 12.95
N LEU A 692 -17.35 24.14 13.73
CA LEU A 692 -17.28 22.71 13.41
C LEU A 692 -18.68 22.10 13.37
N THR A 693 -19.53 22.38 14.36
CA THR A 693 -20.93 21.90 14.38
C THR A 693 -21.71 22.42 13.18
N ASN A 694 -21.56 23.70 12.84
CA ASN A 694 -22.23 24.26 11.66
C ASN A 694 -21.69 23.65 10.36
N TRP A 695 -20.38 23.51 10.22
CA TRP A 695 -19.74 22.86 9.08
C TRP A 695 -20.27 21.43 8.92
N ALA A 696 -20.26 20.64 9.99
CA ALA A 696 -20.68 19.25 9.97
C ALA A 696 -22.20 19.09 9.76
N ARG A 697 -23.04 20.08 10.11
CA ARG A 697 -24.48 20.05 9.82
C ARG A 697 -24.85 20.52 8.41
N THR A 698 -24.01 21.33 7.77
CA THR A 698 -24.39 22.00 6.51
C THR A 698 -23.58 21.56 5.30
N ARG A 699 -22.34 21.11 5.48
CA ARG A 699 -21.36 20.83 4.42
C ARG A 699 -20.34 19.75 4.82
N PHE A 700 -20.79 18.72 5.54
CA PHE A 700 -19.90 17.65 6.01
C PHE A 700 -19.18 16.96 4.83
N ASP A 701 -17.86 16.80 4.98
CA ASP A 701 -17.01 16.02 4.08
C ASP A 701 -16.19 15.04 4.92
N ALA A 702 -16.48 13.74 4.77
CA ALA A 702 -15.84 12.68 5.54
C ALA A 702 -14.34 12.59 5.28
N ARG A 703 -13.86 12.86 4.06
CA ARG A 703 -12.42 12.81 3.76
C ARG A 703 -11.70 13.97 4.43
N ALA A 704 -12.27 15.18 4.34
CA ALA A 704 -11.72 16.35 5.02
C ALA A 704 -11.74 16.17 6.54
N TRP A 705 -12.79 15.57 7.09
CA TRP A 705 -12.84 15.26 8.51
C TRP A 705 -11.77 14.23 8.91
N MET A 706 -11.64 13.12 8.19
CA MET A 706 -10.67 12.07 8.54
C MET A 706 -9.22 12.56 8.50
N THR A 707 -8.89 13.42 7.54
CA THR A 707 -7.54 14.00 7.38
C THR A 707 -7.36 15.23 8.26
N GLN A 708 -8.01 16.34 7.92
CA GLN A 708 -7.80 17.65 8.54
C GLN A 708 -8.39 17.78 9.96
N GLY A 709 -9.33 16.90 10.33
CA GLY A 709 -10.00 16.92 11.63
C GLY A 709 -9.30 16.10 12.73
N SER A 710 -8.24 15.34 12.40
CA SER A 710 -7.58 14.40 13.33
C SER A 710 -7.04 15.09 14.59
N GLU A 711 -6.32 16.21 14.42
CA GLU A 711 -5.77 17.00 15.52
C GLU A 711 -6.88 17.53 16.45
N LEU A 712 -7.97 18.05 15.87
CA LEU A 712 -9.11 18.58 16.63
C LEU A 712 -9.81 17.48 17.44
N ARG A 713 -9.96 16.28 16.87
CA ARG A 713 -10.48 15.12 17.60
C ARG A 713 -9.55 14.70 18.73
N SER A 714 -8.23 14.71 18.52
CA SER A 714 -7.23 14.40 19.55
C SER A 714 -7.28 15.39 20.72
N GLN A 715 -7.37 16.69 20.41
CA GLN A 715 -7.53 17.76 21.40
C GLN A 715 -8.83 17.63 22.20
N ALA A 716 -9.96 17.41 21.51
CA ALA A 716 -11.25 17.17 22.16
C ALA A 716 -11.22 15.90 23.04
N GLY A 717 -10.63 14.82 22.55
CA GLY A 717 -10.44 13.58 23.32
C GLY A 717 -9.63 13.79 24.60
N SER A 718 -8.61 14.66 24.55
CA SER A 718 -7.81 15.00 25.75
C SER A 718 -8.57 15.86 26.75
N LEU A 719 -9.43 16.78 26.30
CA LEU A 719 -10.35 17.52 27.17
C LEU A 719 -11.40 16.61 27.82
N ILE A 720 -11.92 15.62 27.08
CA ILE A 720 -12.84 14.62 27.61
C ILE A 720 -12.13 13.73 28.64
N ALA A 721 -10.92 13.25 28.34
CA ALA A 721 -10.11 12.48 29.29
C ALA A 721 -9.83 13.27 30.57
N ALA A 722 -9.46 14.56 30.46
CA ALA A 722 -9.27 15.45 31.60
C ALA A 722 -10.54 15.60 32.44
N THR A 723 -11.70 15.68 31.77
CA THR A 723 -13.00 15.76 32.42
C THR A 723 -13.27 14.49 33.23
N LEU A 724 -13.06 13.32 32.62
CA LEU A 724 -13.23 12.01 33.28
C LEU A 724 -12.31 11.88 34.49
N GLU A 725 -11.02 12.16 34.34
CA GLU A 725 -10.05 12.05 35.43
C GLU A 725 -10.42 12.96 36.62
N ARG A 726 -10.83 14.20 36.36
CA ARG A 726 -11.25 15.12 37.44
C ARG A 726 -12.55 14.69 38.11
N LEU A 727 -13.49 14.09 37.37
CA LEU A 727 -14.73 13.55 37.93
C LEU A 727 -14.49 12.22 38.67
N GLU A 728 -13.46 11.45 38.32
CA GLU A 728 -13.12 10.20 39.02
C GLU A 728 -12.41 10.47 40.37
N GLN A 729 -11.92 11.68 40.62
CA GLN A 729 -11.27 12.04 41.89
C GLN A 729 -12.23 12.00 43.10
N PRO A 730 -11.80 11.44 44.25
CA PRO A 730 -12.58 11.48 45.49
C PRO A 730 -12.90 12.91 45.92
N HIS A 731 -14.15 13.16 46.31
CA HIS A 731 -14.63 14.47 46.80
C HIS A 731 -14.63 15.60 45.78
N HIS A 732 -14.68 15.31 44.48
CA HIS A 732 -15.01 16.34 43.49
C HIS A 732 -16.41 16.91 43.80
N ASP A 733 -16.53 18.24 43.68
CA ASP A 733 -17.83 18.92 43.77
C ASP A 733 -18.06 19.67 42.47
N LEU A 734 -18.68 18.97 41.52
CA LEU A 734 -19.05 19.54 40.22
C LEU A 734 -19.91 20.80 40.39
N ALA A 735 -20.68 20.94 41.48
CA ALA A 735 -21.52 22.12 41.69
C ALA A 735 -20.72 23.37 42.10
N SER A 736 -19.55 23.22 42.71
CA SER A 736 -18.70 24.35 43.14
C SER A 736 -17.44 24.56 42.29
N ASP A 737 -17.08 23.63 41.41
CA ASP A 737 -15.95 23.74 40.49
C ASP A 737 -16.38 24.27 39.11
N ALA A 738 -16.33 25.59 38.93
CA ALA A 738 -16.74 26.26 37.67
C ALA A 738 -15.89 25.85 36.45
N GLU A 739 -14.64 25.42 36.65
CA GLU A 739 -13.79 24.95 35.56
C GLU A 739 -14.22 23.55 35.13
N LEU A 740 -14.45 22.66 36.09
CA LEU A 740 -14.96 21.32 35.84
C LEU A 740 -16.34 21.37 35.16
N GLN A 741 -17.22 22.30 35.57
CA GLN A 741 -18.50 22.53 34.89
C GLN A 741 -18.33 22.88 33.41
N ARG A 742 -17.37 23.75 33.08
CA ARG A 742 -17.09 24.11 31.67
C ARG A 742 -16.53 22.93 30.89
N LEU A 743 -15.60 22.17 31.48
CA LEU A 743 -15.04 20.96 30.87
C LEU A 743 -16.12 19.91 30.61
N THR A 744 -17.01 19.66 31.57
CA THR A 744 -18.17 18.78 31.42
C THR A 744 -19.11 19.28 30.32
N ALA A 745 -19.47 20.57 30.32
CA ALA A 745 -20.35 21.14 29.31
C ALA A 745 -19.74 21.12 27.89
N PHE A 746 -18.43 21.31 27.77
CA PHE A 746 -17.71 21.12 26.50
C PHE A 746 -17.79 19.67 26.04
N SER A 747 -17.42 18.73 26.92
CA SER A 747 -17.40 17.29 26.64
C SER A 747 -18.77 16.75 26.22
N GLU A 748 -19.83 17.10 26.97
CA GLU A 748 -21.20 16.75 26.61
C GLU A 748 -21.57 17.33 25.25
N GLY A 749 -21.29 18.61 25.01
CA GLY A 749 -21.61 19.23 23.72
C GLY A 749 -20.84 18.62 22.55
N TRP A 750 -19.57 18.26 22.72
CA TRP A 750 -18.80 17.56 21.69
C TRP A 750 -19.38 16.17 21.37
N LEU A 751 -19.76 15.42 22.40
CA LEU A 751 -20.39 14.10 22.27
C LEU A 751 -21.80 14.18 21.68
N ASN A 752 -22.53 15.27 21.90
CA ASN A 752 -23.86 15.48 21.34
C ASN A 752 -23.81 15.99 19.90
N ASP A 753 -22.90 16.93 19.60
CA ASP A 753 -22.94 17.69 18.36
C ASP A 753 -22.01 17.15 17.26
N LEU A 754 -20.92 16.42 17.59
CA LEU A 754 -19.86 16.10 16.63
C LEU A 754 -19.49 14.60 16.59
N SER A 755 -19.47 13.91 17.73
CA SER A 755 -18.93 12.54 17.84
C SER A 755 -19.75 11.45 17.11
N PHE A 756 -20.95 11.80 16.62
CA PHE A 756 -21.85 10.89 15.90
C PHE A 756 -22.11 11.34 14.44
N LEU A 757 -21.38 12.33 13.93
CA LEU A 757 -21.60 12.89 12.59
C LEU A 757 -20.81 12.20 11.46
N ASP A 758 -19.69 11.56 11.78
CA ASP A 758 -18.71 11.02 10.80
C ASP A 758 -18.89 9.53 10.49
N ASN A 759 -19.90 8.88 11.05
CA ASN A 759 -19.84 7.43 11.12
C ASN A 759 -20.59 6.77 9.95
N ASN A 760 -20.01 6.88 8.75
CA ASN A 760 -20.38 5.99 7.63
C ASN A 760 -19.97 4.53 7.92
N GLU A 761 -19.07 4.32 8.88
CA GLU A 761 -18.68 3.00 9.39
C GLU A 761 -19.40 2.74 10.72
N ARG A 762 -20.13 1.62 10.80
CA ARG A 762 -20.97 1.25 11.97
C ARG A 762 -20.17 1.14 13.28
N ASP A 763 -18.86 0.98 13.16
CA ASP A 763 -17.98 0.55 14.23
C ASP A 763 -17.48 1.75 15.06
N ASP A 764 -17.27 2.89 14.42
CA ASP A 764 -16.89 4.15 15.07
C ASP A 764 -17.99 4.66 16.03
N ILE A 765 -19.26 4.35 15.75
CA ILE A 765 -20.38 4.69 16.64
C ILE A 765 -20.22 4.02 18.01
N MET A 766 -19.70 2.80 18.05
CA MET A 766 -19.53 2.08 19.32
C MET A 766 -18.44 2.70 20.19
N ALA A 767 -17.41 3.31 19.59
CA ALA A 767 -16.38 4.06 20.33
C ALA A 767 -16.97 5.31 20.99
N SER A 768 -17.80 6.07 20.27
CA SER A 768 -18.50 7.23 20.82
C SER A 768 -19.44 6.85 21.98
N TYR A 769 -20.20 5.76 21.85
CA TYR A 769 -21.00 5.24 22.98
C TYR A 769 -20.13 4.75 24.14
N GLY A 770 -18.92 4.27 23.88
CA GLY A 770 -17.94 3.93 24.93
C GLY A 770 -17.61 5.13 25.81
N ILE A 771 -17.34 6.27 25.17
CA ILE A 771 -17.02 7.53 25.86
C ILE A 771 -18.24 8.09 26.60
N VAL A 772 -19.42 8.10 25.95
CA VAL A 772 -20.68 8.52 26.60
C VAL A 772 -20.98 7.68 27.83
N GLY A 773 -20.77 6.36 27.74
CA GLY A 773 -20.95 5.43 28.85
C GLY A 773 -20.04 5.77 30.03
N ARG A 774 -18.74 5.96 29.78
CA ARG A 774 -17.78 6.35 30.84
C ARG A 774 -18.15 7.66 31.49
N LEU A 775 -18.41 8.70 30.71
CA LEU A 775 -18.76 10.03 31.24
C LEU A 775 -20.03 9.96 32.10
N THR A 776 -21.04 9.21 31.67
CA THR A 776 -22.29 9.08 32.42
C THR A 776 -22.09 8.25 33.70
N ALA A 777 -21.31 7.17 33.64
CA ALA A 777 -20.99 6.35 34.80
C ALA A 777 -20.32 7.20 35.90
N THR A 778 -19.32 8.00 35.53
CA THR A 778 -18.64 8.88 36.48
C THR A 778 -19.58 9.95 37.06
N LEU A 779 -20.50 10.51 36.27
CA LEU A 779 -21.45 11.54 36.72
C LEU A 779 -22.56 10.98 37.65
N LEU A 780 -22.98 9.73 37.48
CA LEU A 780 -24.11 9.14 38.21
C LEU A 780 -23.71 8.22 39.37
N ASP A 781 -22.41 7.94 39.54
CA ASP A 781 -21.86 6.79 40.28
C ASP A 781 -21.99 5.47 39.51
N ASP A 782 -20.89 4.69 39.51
CA ASP A 782 -20.77 3.43 38.78
C ASP A 782 -21.86 2.42 39.14
N ALA A 783 -22.23 2.31 40.43
CA ALA A 783 -23.22 1.34 40.87
C ALA A 783 -24.64 1.73 40.40
N VAL A 784 -24.95 3.02 40.39
CA VAL A 784 -26.22 3.55 39.88
C VAL A 784 -26.28 3.34 38.36
N PHE A 785 -25.22 3.70 37.65
CA PHE A 785 -25.16 3.57 36.20
C PHE A 785 -25.23 2.11 35.73
N ASP A 786 -24.46 1.21 36.36
CA ASP A 786 -24.49 -0.22 36.06
C ASP A 786 -25.89 -0.81 36.34
N GLY A 787 -26.57 -0.32 37.39
CA GLY A 787 -27.97 -0.63 37.66
C GLY A 787 -28.88 -0.25 36.49
N LEU A 788 -28.78 0.97 35.97
CA LEU A 788 -29.54 1.42 34.79
C LEU A 788 -29.22 0.58 33.56
N LEU A 789 -27.94 0.35 33.29
CA LEU A 789 -27.45 -0.37 32.12
C LEU A 789 -27.92 -1.84 32.12
N SER A 790 -27.94 -2.48 33.29
CA SER A 790 -28.41 -3.87 33.45
C SER A 790 -29.90 -4.04 33.11
N THR A 791 -30.70 -2.99 33.28
CA THR A 791 -32.15 -3.00 32.98
C THR A 791 -32.48 -2.58 31.54
N ALA A 792 -31.54 -1.94 30.83
CA ALA A 792 -31.74 -1.49 29.46
C ALA A 792 -31.90 -2.67 28.50
N GLN A 793 -32.93 -2.65 27.65
CA GLN A 793 -33.10 -3.67 26.61
C GLN A 793 -32.08 -3.45 25.50
N GLU A 794 -31.49 -4.53 24.98
CA GLU A 794 -30.63 -4.46 23.80
C GLU A 794 -31.41 -3.94 22.59
N PRO A 795 -30.78 -3.18 21.68
CA PRO A 795 -31.42 -2.75 20.46
C PRO A 795 -31.77 -3.98 19.61
N SER A 796 -32.97 -3.98 19.03
CA SER A 796 -33.48 -5.09 18.21
C SER A 796 -33.01 -5.04 16.76
N ALA A 797 -32.58 -3.88 16.28
CA ALA A 797 -32.07 -3.65 14.93
C ALA A 797 -31.13 -2.45 14.90
N TRP A 798 -30.24 -2.42 13.90
CA TRP A 798 -29.45 -1.24 13.56
C TRP A 798 -30.36 -0.14 12.96
N HIS A 799 -30.08 1.12 13.25
CA HIS A 799 -30.73 2.26 12.62
C HIS A 799 -29.74 3.42 12.44
N ASP A 800 -29.94 4.27 11.44
CA ASP A 800 -28.99 5.36 11.17
C ASP A 800 -29.29 6.65 11.97
N GLU A 801 -30.22 6.63 12.93
CA GLU A 801 -30.66 7.82 13.70
C GLU A 801 -29.65 8.31 14.75
N HIS A 802 -28.44 7.74 14.83
CA HIS A 802 -27.40 8.11 15.79
C HIS A 802 -26.94 9.57 15.64
N HIS A 803 -27.00 10.12 14.42
CA HIS A 803 -26.69 11.52 14.13
C HIS A 803 -27.72 12.52 14.72
N GLN A 804 -28.86 12.03 15.21
CA GLN A 804 -29.94 12.83 15.81
C GLN A 804 -29.89 12.84 17.34
N ARG A 805 -28.75 12.43 17.92
CA ARG A 805 -28.53 12.40 19.37
C ARG A 805 -28.74 13.79 19.98
N GLY A 806 -29.63 13.86 20.98
CA GLY A 806 -29.90 15.06 21.78
C GLY A 806 -29.01 15.15 23.03
N ALA A 807 -29.51 15.84 24.07
CA ALA A 807 -28.81 15.98 25.35
C ALA A 807 -29.74 15.64 26.54
N GLY A 808 -29.14 15.39 27.71
CA GLY A 808 -29.85 15.21 28.99
C GLY A 808 -30.47 13.82 29.22
N LEU A 809 -31.21 13.68 30.32
CA LEU A 809 -31.78 12.39 30.78
C LEU A 809 -32.63 11.64 29.74
N PRO A 810 -33.50 12.30 28.93
CA PRO A 810 -34.24 11.59 27.89
C PRO A 810 -33.33 10.97 26.83
N GLN A 811 -32.20 11.62 26.52
CA GLN A 811 -31.22 11.06 25.61
C GLN A 811 -30.47 9.89 26.25
N LEU A 812 -30.12 9.98 27.55
CA LEU A 812 -29.49 8.86 28.25
C LEU A 812 -30.33 7.57 28.16
N VAL A 813 -31.65 7.65 28.35
CA VAL A 813 -32.53 6.48 28.21
C VAL A 813 -32.45 5.86 26.80
N ARG A 814 -32.25 6.67 25.76
CA ARG A 814 -32.03 6.20 24.38
C ARG A 814 -30.64 5.65 24.15
N ASP A 815 -29.63 6.16 24.86
CA ASP A 815 -28.23 5.74 24.73
C ASP A 815 -27.94 4.44 25.49
N LEU A 816 -28.62 4.17 26.62
CA LEU A 816 -28.36 2.99 27.46
C LEU A 816 -28.35 1.65 26.69
N PRO A 817 -29.32 1.35 25.77
CA PRO A 817 -29.24 0.17 24.91
C PRO A 817 -27.95 0.05 24.10
N TRP A 818 -27.45 1.17 23.58
CA TRP A 818 -26.26 1.23 22.73
C TRP A 818 -24.96 1.19 23.54
N ILE A 819 -24.92 1.86 24.69
CA ILE A 819 -23.81 1.74 25.65
C ILE A 819 -23.67 0.30 26.14
N ARG A 820 -24.81 -0.37 26.39
CA ARG A 820 -24.83 -1.77 26.85
C ARG A 820 -24.13 -2.72 25.87
N ILE A 821 -24.24 -2.46 24.57
CA ILE A 821 -23.59 -3.25 23.52
C ILE A 821 -22.28 -2.63 23.02
N SER A 822 -21.83 -1.52 23.61
CA SER A 822 -20.56 -0.89 23.24
C SER A 822 -19.39 -1.74 23.75
N VAL A 823 -18.70 -2.39 22.80
CA VAL A 823 -17.46 -3.12 23.08
C VAL A 823 -16.39 -2.18 23.70
N PRO A 824 -16.15 -0.95 23.18
CA PRO A 824 -15.21 -0.01 23.78
C PRO A 824 -15.53 0.42 25.22
N TYR A 825 -16.82 0.50 25.61
CA TYR A 825 -17.19 0.79 27.01
C TYR A 825 -16.63 -0.28 27.96
N TRP A 826 -16.95 -1.55 27.67
CA TRP A 826 -16.58 -2.67 28.53
C TRP A 826 -15.08 -2.97 28.50
N SER A 827 -14.46 -2.94 27.31
CA SER A 827 -13.01 -3.13 27.19
C SER A 827 -12.24 -1.98 27.83
N GLY A 828 -12.75 -0.75 27.77
CA GLY A 828 -12.17 0.41 28.44
C GLY A 828 -12.12 0.24 29.96
N ARG A 829 -13.25 -0.13 30.60
CA ARG A 829 -13.29 -0.42 32.05
C ARG A 829 -12.33 -1.53 32.45
N LEU A 830 -12.28 -2.61 31.68
CA LEU A 830 -11.35 -3.72 31.92
C LEU A 830 -9.88 -3.27 31.77
N SER A 831 -9.57 -2.43 30.78
CA SER A 831 -8.22 -1.90 30.58
C SER A 831 -7.77 -0.99 31.72
N THR A 832 -8.66 -0.16 32.27
CA THR A 832 -8.37 0.67 33.45
C THR A 832 -7.94 -0.20 34.64
N MET A 833 -8.62 -1.32 34.88
CA MET A 833 -8.25 -2.24 35.97
C MET A 833 -6.88 -2.91 35.79
N LEU A 834 -6.41 -3.09 34.54
CA LEU A 834 -5.10 -3.65 34.24
C LEU A 834 -3.97 -2.60 34.32
N GLY A 835 -4.31 -1.33 34.09
CA GLY A 835 -3.35 -0.23 33.99
C GLY A 835 -3.11 0.53 35.29
N ASP A 836 -4.07 0.55 36.21
CA ASP A 836 -4.01 1.32 37.45
C ASP A 836 -3.44 0.49 38.61
N ASP A 837 -2.16 0.72 38.93
CA ASP A 837 -1.47 0.05 40.04
C ASP A 837 -2.01 0.48 41.43
N GLU A 838 -2.76 1.58 41.52
CA GLU A 838 -3.37 2.06 42.77
C GLU A 838 -4.77 1.46 43.01
N ALA A 839 -5.44 0.99 41.96
CA ALA A 839 -6.75 0.38 42.08
C ALA A 839 -6.66 -1.04 42.68
N PRO A 840 -7.46 -1.38 43.71
CA PRO A 840 -7.46 -2.72 44.26
C PRO A 840 -7.98 -3.73 43.24
N TRP A 841 -7.13 -4.69 42.88
CA TRP A 841 -7.49 -5.77 41.97
C TRP A 841 -8.67 -6.62 42.48
N ASN A 842 -9.65 -6.86 41.62
CA ASN A 842 -10.86 -7.62 41.97
C ASN A 842 -11.22 -8.64 40.88
N ASP A 843 -10.89 -9.91 41.13
CA ASP A 843 -11.17 -11.04 40.23
C ASP A 843 -12.65 -11.11 39.82
N ALA A 844 -13.59 -10.88 40.75
CA ALA A 844 -15.02 -11.01 40.47
C ALA A 844 -15.51 -9.91 39.51
N LEU A 845 -15.03 -8.68 39.70
CA LEU A 845 -15.37 -7.56 38.81
C LEU A 845 -14.79 -7.78 37.40
N VAL A 846 -13.54 -8.23 37.30
CA VAL A 846 -12.90 -8.52 36.00
C VAL A 846 -13.69 -9.58 35.22
N LEU A 847 -14.07 -10.67 35.88
CA LEU A 847 -14.87 -11.72 35.25
C LEU A 847 -16.27 -11.23 34.84
N ASP A 848 -16.86 -10.32 35.61
CA ASP A 848 -18.15 -9.73 35.28
C ASP A 848 -18.06 -8.80 34.06
N LEU A 849 -17.02 -7.96 33.99
CA LEU A 849 -16.74 -7.11 32.82
C LEU A 849 -16.51 -7.94 31.56
N ILE A 850 -15.77 -9.06 31.65
CA ILE A 850 -15.56 -9.99 30.53
C ILE A 850 -16.89 -10.60 30.05
N ARG A 851 -17.77 -10.98 30.99
CA ARG A 851 -19.11 -11.48 30.66
C ARG A 851 -19.92 -10.44 29.90
N HIS A 852 -19.90 -9.18 30.34
CA HIS A 852 -20.57 -8.07 29.66
C HIS A 852 -19.97 -7.78 28.28
N LEU A 853 -18.65 -7.78 28.16
CA LEU A 853 -17.93 -7.62 26.90
C LEU A 853 -18.31 -8.69 25.86
N ARG A 854 -18.39 -9.97 26.27
CA ARG A 854 -18.84 -11.05 25.38
C ARG A 854 -20.30 -10.89 24.95
N ALA A 855 -21.17 -10.44 25.85
CA ALA A 855 -22.56 -10.18 25.53
C ALA A 855 -22.70 -9.04 24.50
N ALA A 856 -21.91 -7.97 24.66
CA ALA A 856 -21.84 -6.85 23.72
C ALA A 856 -21.37 -7.32 22.33
N ILE A 857 -20.30 -8.10 22.25
CA ILE A 857 -19.80 -8.66 20.98
C ILE A 857 -20.85 -9.55 20.31
N ALA A 858 -21.53 -10.40 21.08
CA ALA A 858 -22.61 -11.23 20.54
C ALA A 858 -23.79 -10.39 20.02
N ALA A 859 -24.11 -9.27 20.66
CA ALA A 859 -25.14 -8.35 20.20
C ALA A 859 -24.73 -7.62 18.91
N ASN A 860 -23.51 -7.10 18.85
CA ASN A 860 -22.97 -6.47 17.64
C ASN A 860 -23.00 -7.42 16.44
N LYS A 861 -22.61 -8.68 16.63
CA LYS A 861 -22.70 -9.71 15.60
C LYS A 861 -24.13 -9.94 15.09
N ARG A 862 -25.15 -9.91 15.98
CA ARG A 862 -26.56 -10.02 15.59
C ARG A 862 -27.03 -8.81 14.77
N LEU A 863 -26.49 -7.63 15.06
CA LEU A 863 -26.84 -6.37 14.40
C LEU A 863 -26.03 -6.11 13.11
N GLY A 864 -25.04 -6.96 12.82
CA GLY A 864 -24.12 -6.76 11.69
C GLY A 864 -23.22 -5.54 11.89
N ILE A 865 -22.75 -5.33 13.12
CA ILE A 865 -21.74 -4.34 13.52
C ILE A 865 -20.43 -5.10 13.75
N ASP A 866 -19.36 -4.69 13.07
CA ASP A 866 -18.04 -5.34 12.94
C ASP A 866 -17.92 -6.82 13.33
N PRO A 867 -18.24 -7.79 12.45
CA PRO A 867 -17.90 -9.18 12.76
C PRO A 867 -16.38 -9.47 12.74
N ASN A 868 -15.53 -8.61 12.16
CA ASN A 868 -14.14 -8.95 11.84
C ASN A 868 -13.12 -8.39 12.85
N GLY A 869 -13.30 -7.17 13.36
CA GLY A 869 -12.40 -6.56 14.37
C GLY A 869 -12.66 -7.03 15.81
N GLN A 870 -13.82 -7.61 16.10
CA GLN A 870 -14.19 -8.06 17.46
C GLN A 870 -13.55 -9.40 17.87
N ASP A 871 -13.03 -10.18 16.91
CA ASP A 871 -12.32 -11.44 17.20
C ASP A 871 -11.07 -11.20 18.07
N HIS A 872 -10.37 -10.10 17.81
CA HIS A 872 -9.21 -9.69 18.61
C HIS A 872 -9.60 -9.46 20.08
N THR A 873 -10.67 -8.71 20.32
CA THR A 873 -11.20 -8.41 21.65
C THR A 873 -11.72 -9.65 22.38
N LEU A 874 -12.34 -10.61 21.67
CA LEU A 874 -12.77 -11.89 22.26
C LEU A 874 -11.60 -12.71 22.77
N ARG A 875 -10.52 -12.81 21.97
CA ARG A 875 -9.32 -13.56 22.36
C ARG A 875 -8.63 -12.90 23.55
N TRP A 876 -8.59 -11.57 23.56
CA TRP A 876 -8.03 -10.80 24.67
C TRP A 876 -8.80 -11.08 25.96
N ALA A 877 -10.13 -10.98 25.90
CA ALA A 877 -10.99 -11.31 27.02
C ALA A 877 -10.84 -12.77 27.49
N ALA A 878 -10.67 -13.72 26.56
CA ALA A 878 -10.44 -15.13 26.89
C ALA A 878 -9.08 -15.38 27.58
N LEU A 879 -8.03 -14.67 27.16
CA LEU A 879 -6.73 -14.73 27.81
C LEU A 879 -6.80 -14.19 29.24
N ILE A 880 -7.35 -12.99 29.43
CA ILE A 880 -7.51 -12.39 30.76
C ILE A 880 -8.37 -13.28 31.66
N GLU A 881 -9.51 -13.78 31.16
CA GLU A 881 -10.37 -14.71 31.91
C GLU A 881 -9.60 -15.94 32.39
N ALA A 882 -8.82 -16.57 31.52
CA ALA A 882 -8.06 -17.77 31.85
C ALA A 882 -6.97 -17.49 32.90
N LEU A 883 -6.31 -16.33 32.82
CA LEU A 883 -5.31 -15.88 33.80
C LEU A 883 -5.94 -15.65 35.18
N VAL A 884 -7.08 -14.97 35.23
CA VAL A 884 -7.82 -14.67 36.48
C VAL A 884 -8.42 -15.92 37.11
N GLN A 885 -9.07 -16.78 36.32
CA GLN A 885 -9.63 -18.04 36.81
C GLN A 885 -8.56 -19.09 37.14
N ARG A 886 -7.31 -18.86 36.73
CA ARG A 886 -6.18 -19.80 36.88
C ARG A 886 -6.49 -21.14 36.22
N ASN A 887 -7.14 -21.08 35.06
CA ASN A 887 -7.60 -22.25 34.32
C ASN A 887 -6.59 -22.59 33.20
N GLU A 888 -5.80 -23.64 33.40
CA GLU A 888 -4.76 -24.05 32.45
C GLU A 888 -5.32 -24.42 31.08
N ASP A 889 -6.41 -25.19 31.02
CA ASP A 889 -6.96 -25.65 29.74
C ASP A 889 -7.51 -24.47 28.92
N ALA A 890 -8.17 -23.52 29.59
CA ALA A 890 -8.63 -22.29 28.95
C ALA A 890 -7.45 -21.42 28.48
N LEU A 891 -6.38 -21.33 29.29
CA LEU A 891 -5.19 -20.57 28.93
C LEU A 891 -4.48 -21.19 27.71
N ARG A 892 -4.34 -22.51 27.67
CA ARG A 892 -3.79 -23.23 26.51
C ARG A 892 -4.60 -22.95 25.24
N ALA A 893 -5.93 -22.99 25.34
CA ALA A 893 -6.81 -22.69 24.22
C ALA A 893 -6.63 -21.25 23.73
N ALA A 894 -6.59 -20.27 24.66
CA ALA A 894 -6.38 -18.86 24.34
C ALA A 894 -5.02 -18.62 23.67
N LEU A 895 -3.93 -19.18 24.22
CA LEU A 895 -2.58 -19.06 23.67
C LEU A 895 -2.46 -19.68 22.27
N ARG A 896 -3.02 -20.87 22.06
CA ARG A 896 -3.04 -21.51 20.72
C ARG A 896 -3.81 -20.68 19.71
N ALA A 897 -4.94 -20.10 20.10
CA ALA A 897 -5.70 -19.22 19.21
C ALA A 897 -4.85 -18.02 18.76
N TYR A 898 -4.01 -17.46 19.62
CA TYR A 898 -3.06 -16.42 19.22
C TYR A 898 -1.98 -16.93 18.27
N ALA A 899 -1.30 -18.01 18.64
CA ALA A 899 -0.22 -18.58 17.84
C ALA A 899 -0.67 -19.02 16.43
N GLU A 900 -1.95 -19.41 16.28
CA GLU A 900 -2.54 -19.76 14.99
C GLU A 900 -2.56 -18.60 13.99
N ARG A 901 -2.58 -17.35 14.44
CA ARG A 901 -2.57 -16.19 13.53
C ARG A 901 -1.19 -15.86 13.01
N ARG A 902 -0.10 -16.21 13.69
CA ARG A 902 1.27 -15.92 13.22
C ARG A 902 1.45 -14.44 12.79
N ASP A 903 0.86 -13.53 13.54
CA ASP A 903 0.97 -12.10 13.33
C ASP A 903 1.55 -11.43 14.58
N ARG A 904 2.44 -10.46 14.35
CA ARG A 904 3.19 -9.79 15.42
C ARG A 904 2.29 -9.07 16.42
N ARG A 905 1.20 -8.47 15.95
CA ARG A 905 0.25 -7.73 16.81
C ARG A 905 -0.38 -8.65 17.86
N SER A 906 -0.67 -9.89 17.48
CA SER A 906 -1.16 -10.93 18.38
C SER A 906 -0.11 -11.32 19.41
N ASP A 907 1.15 -11.46 19.00
CA ASP A 907 2.26 -11.79 19.90
C ASP A 907 2.51 -10.68 20.93
N GLU A 908 2.61 -9.43 20.46
CA GLU A 908 2.78 -8.25 21.32
C GLU A 908 1.62 -8.10 22.31
N MET A 909 0.39 -8.39 21.87
CA MET A 909 -0.75 -8.34 22.79
C MET A 909 -0.65 -9.42 23.86
N VAL A 910 -0.29 -10.66 23.52
CA VAL A 910 -0.13 -11.73 24.52
C VAL A 910 0.95 -11.35 25.52
N THR A 911 2.09 -10.84 25.07
CA THR A 911 3.19 -10.43 25.95
C THR A 911 2.79 -9.27 26.85
N ASN A 912 2.16 -8.23 26.29
CA ASN A 912 1.70 -7.04 27.02
C ASN A 912 0.63 -7.39 28.08
N ASN A 913 -0.22 -8.38 27.83
CA ASN A 913 -1.21 -8.81 28.81
C ASN A 913 -0.62 -9.73 29.89
N ILE A 914 0.36 -10.58 29.55
CA ILE A 914 1.07 -11.38 30.55
C ILE A 914 1.86 -10.46 31.50
N GLU A 915 2.56 -9.43 30.99
CA GLU A 915 3.26 -8.47 31.85
C GLU A 915 2.30 -7.61 32.68
N ALA A 916 1.19 -7.13 32.11
CA ALA A 916 0.23 -6.30 32.85
C ALA A 916 -0.45 -7.08 33.98
N MET A 917 -0.61 -8.39 33.81
CA MET A 917 -1.17 -9.27 34.84
C MET A 917 -0.15 -9.71 35.90
N ALA A 918 1.15 -9.50 35.68
CA ALA A 918 2.20 -10.15 36.47
C ALA A 918 2.09 -9.89 37.99
N GLY A 919 1.87 -8.64 38.39
CA GLY A 919 1.68 -8.24 39.79
C GLY A 919 0.40 -8.76 40.45
N HIS A 920 -0.61 -9.13 39.65
CA HIS A 920 -1.89 -9.66 40.13
C HIS A 920 -1.91 -11.19 40.25
N LEU A 921 -0.90 -11.88 39.70
CA LEU A 921 -0.83 -13.34 39.70
C LEU A 921 0.10 -13.85 40.80
N PRO A 922 -0.28 -14.91 41.55
CA PRO A 922 0.64 -15.57 42.47
C PRO A 922 1.92 -16.05 41.75
N PRO A 923 3.13 -15.92 42.33
CA PRO A 923 4.37 -16.28 41.65
C PRO A 923 4.42 -17.72 41.12
N THR A 924 3.80 -18.67 41.83
CA THR A 924 3.68 -20.08 41.38
C THR A 924 2.81 -20.22 40.14
N TRP A 925 1.73 -19.46 40.05
CA TRP A 925 0.85 -19.44 38.89
C TRP A 925 1.50 -18.69 37.73
N PHE A 926 2.14 -17.55 37.96
CA PHE A 926 2.87 -16.83 36.91
C PHE A 926 3.95 -17.69 36.25
N ARG A 927 4.73 -18.45 37.03
CA ARG A 927 5.70 -19.43 36.47
C ARG A 927 5.01 -20.48 35.59
N ARG A 928 3.80 -20.91 35.98
CA ARG A 928 3.01 -21.85 35.17
C ARG A 928 2.47 -21.20 33.90
N VAL A 929 2.03 -19.95 33.96
CA VAL A 929 1.62 -19.14 32.79
C VAL A 929 2.79 -19.03 31.81
N LEU A 930 3.98 -18.66 32.27
CA LEU A 930 5.17 -18.58 31.43
C LEU A 930 5.51 -19.91 30.75
N ALA A 931 5.41 -21.04 31.47
CA ALA A 931 5.63 -22.36 30.89
C ALA A 931 4.58 -22.72 29.83
N LEU A 932 3.30 -22.36 30.04
CA LEU A 932 2.23 -22.58 29.06
C LEU A 932 2.37 -21.68 27.83
N TRP A 933 2.80 -20.44 28.03
CA TRP A 933 3.13 -19.51 26.95
C TRP A 933 4.31 -20.01 26.12
N ASP A 934 5.41 -20.44 26.76
CA ASP A 934 6.57 -21.09 26.10
C ASP A 934 6.16 -22.31 25.25
N GLU A 935 5.22 -23.12 25.75
CA GLU A 935 4.72 -24.32 25.06
C GLU A 935 3.85 -24.00 23.83
N HIS A 936 3.15 -22.86 23.81
CA HIS A 936 2.03 -22.66 22.87
C HIS A 936 2.04 -21.39 22.04
N ALA A 937 2.66 -20.31 22.51
CA ALA A 937 2.56 -19.01 21.84
C ALA A 937 3.82 -18.13 21.94
N ALA A 938 4.90 -18.62 22.55
CA ALA A 938 6.10 -17.81 22.69
C ALA A 938 6.78 -17.55 21.35
N THR A 939 7.14 -16.28 21.16
CA THR A 939 8.04 -15.82 20.11
C THR A 939 9.30 -15.25 20.72
N LYS A 940 10.42 -15.30 19.98
CA LYS A 940 11.73 -14.87 20.49
C LYS A 940 11.71 -13.44 21.08
N PRO A 941 11.07 -12.43 20.46
CA PRO A 941 10.94 -11.09 21.04
C PRO A 941 10.22 -11.03 22.39
N GLY A 942 9.23 -11.90 22.60
CA GLY A 942 8.34 -11.82 23.76
C GLY A 942 8.98 -12.15 25.11
N TYR A 943 10.12 -12.87 25.13
CA TYR A 943 10.71 -13.35 26.38
C TYR A 943 11.22 -12.21 27.26
N PHE A 944 12.10 -11.36 26.72
CA PHE A 944 12.61 -10.21 27.47
C PHE A 944 11.64 -9.02 27.45
N ALA A 945 10.68 -8.98 26.52
CA ALA A 945 9.56 -8.05 26.61
C ALA A 945 8.82 -8.20 27.95
N ILE A 946 8.36 -9.43 28.27
CA ILE A 946 7.67 -9.72 29.53
C ILE A 946 8.56 -9.40 30.74
N ALA A 947 9.85 -9.77 30.68
CA ALA A 947 10.78 -9.57 31.79
C ALA A 947 10.99 -8.08 32.12
N TRP A 948 11.27 -7.26 31.10
CA TRP A 948 11.47 -5.81 31.29
C TRP A 948 10.16 -5.08 31.60
N GLY A 949 9.02 -5.51 31.04
CA GLY A 949 7.71 -4.98 31.40
C GLY A 949 7.38 -5.17 32.88
N CYS A 950 7.59 -6.40 33.39
CA CYS A 950 7.46 -6.68 34.83
C CYS A 950 8.43 -5.82 35.66
N ALA A 951 9.68 -5.67 35.21
CA ALA A 951 10.69 -4.88 35.91
C ALA A 951 10.28 -3.40 36.04
N ILE A 952 9.77 -2.79 34.95
CA ILE A 952 9.33 -1.40 34.92
C ILE A 952 8.14 -1.17 35.87
N ARG A 953 7.24 -2.15 36.02
CA ARG A 953 6.09 -2.09 36.94
C ARG A 953 6.47 -2.40 38.39
N GLY A 954 7.71 -2.79 38.67
CA GLY A 954 8.16 -3.17 40.01
C GLY A 954 7.85 -4.62 40.42
N ASP A 955 7.39 -5.46 39.49
CA ASP A 955 7.13 -6.89 39.71
C ASP A 955 8.43 -7.71 39.64
N ILE A 956 9.39 -7.39 40.52
CA ILE A 956 10.79 -7.86 40.48
C ILE A 956 10.89 -9.39 40.42
N THR A 957 10.07 -10.11 41.20
CA THR A 957 10.13 -11.58 41.24
C THR A 957 9.72 -12.17 39.89
N GLN A 958 8.64 -11.67 39.30
CA GLN A 958 8.11 -12.08 38.01
C GLN A 958 9.09 -11.73 36.88
N ALA A 959 9.71 -10.54 36.93
CA ALA A 959 10.75 -10.12 36.00
C ALA A 959 11.93 -11.12 35.96
N LEU A 960 12.42 -11.53 37.14
CA LEU A 960 13.53 -12.48 37.24
C LEU A 960 13.15 -13.90 36.79
N GLU A 961 11.91 -14.32 37.00
CA GLU A 961 11.40 -15.61 36.51
C GLU A 961 11.31 -15.62 34.97
N ALA A 962 10.75 -14.57 34.37
CA ALA A 962 10.68 -14.41 32.92
C ALA A 962 12.08 -14.32 32.28
N GLY A 963 12.98 -13.52 32.85
CA GLY A 963 14.37 -13.42 32.39
C GLY A 963 15.15 -14.73 32.52
N SER A 964 14.91 -15.50 33.61
CA SER A 964 15.53 -16.82 33.78
C SER A 964 15.05 -17.82 32.73
N LEU A 965 13.75 -17.79 32.38
CA LEU A 965 13.19 -18.60 31.32
C LEU A 965 13.82 -18.24 29.97
N ALA A 966 13.93 -16.94 29.65
CA ALA A 966 14.57 -16.44 28.43
C ALA A 966 16.01 -16.97 28.28
N ALA A 967 16.84 -16.77 29.31
CA ALA A 967 18.24 -17.21 29.33
C ALA A 967 18.40 -18.73 29.24
N LYS A 968 17.48 -19.51 29.83
CA LYS A 968 17.47 -20.97 29.69
C LYS A 968 17.06 -21.42 28.30
N ARG A 969 16.05 -20.77 27.71
CA ARG A 969 15.51 -21.13 26.39
C ARG A 969 16.54 -20.90 25.29
N PHE A 970 17.27 -19.80 25.37
CA PHE A 970 18.30 -19.39 24.42
C PHE A 970 19.70 -19.41 25.05
N ALA A 971 20.05 -20.53 25.69
CA ALA A 971 21.33 -20.70 26.38
C ALA A 971 22.54 -20.70 25.43
N ASP A 972 22.30 -20.84 24.13
CA ASP A 972 23.27 -20.76 23.05
C ASP A 972 23.40 -19.36 22.44
N ASP A 973 22.52 -18.43 22.81
CA ASP A 973 22.55 -17.02 22.37
C ASP A 973 23.22 -16.16 23.45
N PRO A 974 24.47 -15.69 23.26
CA PRO A 974 25.17 -14.89 24.26
C PRO A 974 24.45 -13.59 24.63
N ALA A 975 23.66 -13.02 23.71
CA ALA A 975 22.92 -11.79 23.98
C ALA A 975 21.85 -12.03 25.05
N PHE A 976 21.16 -13.18 25.02
CA PHE A 976 20.13 -13.52 26.01
C PHE A 976 20.72 -13.81 27.40
N LEU A 977 21.89 -14.44 27.45
CA LEU A 977 22.61 -14.66 28.72
C LEU A 977 23.10 -13.34 29.34
N ALA A 978 23.67 -12.47 28.50
CA ALA A 978 24.14 -11.14 28.92
C ALA A 978 22.96 -10.27 29.38
N GLU A 979 21.83 -10.33 28.69
CA GLU A 979 20.62 -9.58 29.04
C GLU A 979 20.08 -9.99 30.41
N TYR A 980 20.04 -11.29 30.72
CA TYR A 980 19.58 -11.73 32.03
C TYR A 980 20.52 -11.29 33.16
N ALA A 981 21.84 -11.36 32.95
CA ALA A 981 22.81 -10.86 33.91
C ALA A 981 22.66 -9.34 34.11
N TYR A 982 22.38 -8.61 33.03
CA TYR A 982 22.12 -7.17 33.08
C TYR A 982 20.83 -6.84 33.82
N LEU A 983 19.73 -7.56 33.55
CA LEU A 983 18.47 -7.44 34.28
C LEU A 983 18.68 -7.65 35.79
N GLN A 984 19.42 -8.69 36.18
CA GLN A 984 19.77 -8.94 37.58
C GLN A 984 20.55 -7.77 38.20
N GLN A 985 21.52 -7.22 37.48
CA GLN A 985 22.32 -6.09 37.93
C GLN A 985 21.46 -4.84 38.16
N VAL A 986 20.61 -4.49 37.19
CA VAL A 986 19.72 -3.32 37.26
C VAL A 986 18.75 -3.46 38.44
N LEU A 987 18.10 -4.62 38.58
CA LEU A 987 17.14 -4.88 39.66
C LEU A 987 17.78 -4.95 41.06
N ALA A 988 19.08 -5.27 41.15
CA ALA A 988 19.82 -5.25 42.41
C ALA A 988 20.21 -3.84 42.88
N GLY A 989 19.83 -2.79 42.14
CA GLY A 989 20.31 -1.44 42.37
C GLY A 989 21.81 -1.31 42.09
N GLY A 990 22.37 -2.23 41.30
CA GLY A 990 23.75 -2.17 40.85
C GLY A 990 23.97 -0.84 40.14
N ALA A 991 24.90 -0.04 40.70
CA ALA A 991 25.15 1.34 40.32
C ALA A 991 25.13 1.54 38.80
N GLU A 992 24.44 2.61 38.38
CA GLU A 992 24.63 3.22 37.07
C GLU A 992 26.15 3.26 36.78
N PRO A 993 26.65 2.57 35.73
CA PRO A 993 28.04 2.68 35.35
C PRO A 993 28.33 4.05 34.76
#